data_AF-A0A670YQ75-F1
#
_entry.id   AF-A0A670YQ75-F1
#
_cell.length_a   1.000
_cell.length_b   1.000
_cell.length_c   1.000
_cell.angle_alpha   90.00
_cell.angle_beta   90.00
_cell.angle_gamma   90.00
#
_symmetry.space_group_name_H-M   'P 1'
#
loop_
_entity.id
_entity.type
_entity.pdbx_description
1 polymer ?
#
loop_
_entity_poly.entity_id
_entity_poly.type
_entity_poly.pdbx_seq_one_letter_code
_entity_poly.pdbx_strand_id
1 'polypeptide(L)'
;MILDVMMTEARKILFYLIPLKVCLYCRLKVAHLDNIFLTRMNWANVGGLSGMILTLKETRVPKCILSGPPQLVSCIVFFFFCIVQSFLAPEYEDETMVVQQVPLVHPKKGTFLVSKAKELGLPIGNAAIAPIITAVKNGENIVFEGKEILAEELCTPPEPSVVFIVLECPHEGFIDAVCENSTLLRYQQDNPENSVALIVHITPDSVLKDSRYKQWLESFGENTQHLILNENCKSIHHLHSYRIQSQLNYIHPKIFPLLKNHHPSKEEEAEFSVPVTQGECLLKYQLRPKREWQKDALFNYNPAEYVVEALQLPDFQDSVQTCHESLSVKPATSETRNCYPEVVFLGTGSAVPMKIRNVSSTLVNISPTQSVLLDCGEGTFGQLCRHYGDEIDKMLCNIAAIFVSHIHADHHTGLLNILLQRHRALVSQGESHNPLLLVAPTILWTWLRQYHDNCQEILGHIKMIPAQFLKENANVFKPNAKVYIESLMEKCDFREFQTCEVRHCKNAFGCSMVHKSGWKVVYSGDTMPCAALVDMGKDASLLIHEATLEDGMEEEAIEKTHSTTSQAVEVGMRMNAKFIMLNHFSQRYAKIPLFSEDSSEKVGIAFDHMQVKILSYIKLYKIIQGDFSPSVSNLDSQLTPYNTI
;
A
#
# COMPACT_ATOMS: atom_id res chain seq x y z
N MET A 1 -7.34 -4.76 5.20
CA MET A 1 -7.48 -5.10 3.77
C MET A 1 -6.97 -6.51 3.56
N ILE A 2 -7.87 -7.44 3.28
CA ILE A 2 -7.56 -8.85 3.06
C ILE A 2 -8.22 -9.28 1.75
N LEU A 3 -7.51 -10.18 1.10
CA LEU A 3 -7.52 -10.54 -0.30
C LEU A 3 -8.50 -11.69 -0.54
N ASP A 4 -9.42 -11.55 -1.49
CA ASP A 4 -10.02 -12.70 -2.17
C ASP A 4 -9.63 -12.68 -3.65
N VAL A 5 -8.70 -13.57 -3.98
CA VAL A 5 -8.39 -13.92 -5.38
C VAL A 5 -8.99 -15.28 -5.63
N MET A 6 -10.06 -15.33 -6.42
CA MET A 6 -10.47 -16.60 -7.01
C MET A 6 -9.46 -16.99 -8.09
N MET A 7 -8.73 -18.07 -7.84
CA MET A 7 -7.88 -18.71 -8.84
C MET A 7 -8.62 -19.92 -9.42
N THR A 8 -8.94 -19.85 -10.71
CA THR A 8 -9.15 -21.08 -11.50
C THR A 8 -7.81 -21.45 -12.14
N GLU A 9 -7.62 -22.72 -12.54
CA GLU A 9 -6.35 -23.23 -13.10
C GLU A 9 -5.78 -22.41 -14.29
N ALA A 10 -6.54 -21.46 -14.86
CA ALA A 10 -6.09 -20.60 -15.95
C ALA A 10 -6.47 -19.09 -15.85
N ARG A 11 -7.29 -18.65 -14.88
CA ARG A 11 -7.78 -17.24 -14.81
C ARG A 11 -7.91 -16.72 -13.39
N LYS A 12 -7.70 -15.41 -13.23
CA LYS A 12 -7.80 -14.70 -11.94
C LYS A 12 -8.89 -13.63 -11.98
N ILE A 13 -9.67 -13.60 -10.91
CA ILE A 13 -10.68 -12.58 -10.63
C ILE A 13 -10.34 -11.96 -9.28
N LEU A 14 -10.44 -10.65 -9.20
CA LEU A 14 -10.21 -9.89 -7.99
C LEU A 14 -11.50 -9.21 -7.53
N PHE A 15 -11.87 -9.42 -6.27
CA PHE A 15 -12.89 -8.63 -5.59
C PHE A 15 -12.14 -7.68 -4.64
N TYR A 16 -12.32 -6.37 -4.82
CA TYR A 16 -11.59 -5.27 -4.16
C TYR A 16 -10.15 -5.04 -4.60
N LEU A 17 -9.72 -3.79 -4.55
CA LEU A 17 -8.33 -3.47 -4.87
C LEU A 17 -7.37 -3.78 -3.73
N ILE A 18 -6.26 -4.34 -4.16
CA ILE A 18 -5.09 -4.59 -3.34
C ILE A 18 -4.13 -3.41 -3.59
N PRO A 19 -3.52 -2.83 -2.55
CA PRO A 19 -2.34 -2.01 -2.76
C PRO A 19 -1.28 -2.85 -3.48
N LEU A 20 -0.71 -2.32 -4.56
CA LEU A 20 0.25 -3.03 -5.42
C LEU A 20 1.36 -3.71 -4.62
N LYS A 21 1.80 -3.03 -3.56
CA LYS A 21 2.86 -3.50 -2.66
C LYS A 21 2.56 -4.87 -2.05
N VAL A 22 1.31 -5.16 -1.70
CA VAL A 22 0.92 -6.46 -1.11
C VAL A 22 1.08 -7.60 -2.11
N CYS A 23 0.74 -7.38 -3.39
CA CYS A 23 0.97 -8.36 -4.45
C CYS A 23 2.47 -8.71 -4.55
N LEU A 24 3.34 -7.70 -4.47
CA LEU A 24 4.79 -7.88 -4.53
C LEU A 24 5.35 -8.61 -3.30
N TYR A 25 4.86 -8.28 -2.09
CA TYR A 25 5.22 -9.00 -0.87
C TYR A 25 4.84 -10.48 -0.93
N CYS A 26 3.62 -10.75 -1.40
CA CYS A 26 3.04 -12.08 -1.46
C CYS A 26 3.45 -12.88 -2.70
N ARG A 27 4.30 -12.31 -3.57
CA ARG A 27 4.71 -12.89 -4.86
C ARG A 27 3.51 -13.30 -5.74
N LEU A 28 2.41 -12.56 -5.63
CA LEU A 28 1.21 -12.78 -6.42
C LEU A 28 1.42 -12.21 -7.82
N LYS A 29 1.50 -13.10 -8.82
CA LYS A 29 1.56 -12.69 -10.22
C LYS A 29 0.19 -12.15 -10.65
N VAL A 30 0.14 -10.97 -11.25
CA VAL A 30 -1.08 -10.40 -11.86
C VAL A 30 -1.32 -10.85 -13.29
N ALA A 31 -0.45 -11.71 -13.84
CA ALA A 31 -0.67 -12.37 -15.12
C ALA A 31 -2.02 -13.12 -15.12
N HIS A 32 -2.78 -12.98 -16.20
CA HIS A 32 -4.13 -13.54 -16.38
C HIS A 32 -5.19 -12.98 -15.41
N LEU A 33 -5.02 -11.73 -14.94
CA LEU A 33 -6.07 -10.99 -14.24
C LEU A 33 -7.06 -10.42 -15.25
N ASP A 34 -8.25 -11.02 -15.30
CA ASP A 34 -9.25 -10.68 -16.31
C ASP A 34 -10.28 -9.67 -15.81
N ASN A 35 -10.64 -9.72 -14.52
CA ASN A 35 -11.71 -8.91 -13.93
C ASN A 35 -11.32 -8.40 -12.55
N ILE A 36 -11.67 -7.14 -12.28
CA ILE A 36 -11.62 -6.50 -10.96
C ILE A 36 -13.04 -6.00 -10.65
N PHE A 37 -13.59 -6.45 -9.53
CA PHE A 37 -14.89 -6.05 -9.01
C PHE A 37 -14.71 -5.11 -7.83
N LEU A 38 -15.32 -3.92 -7.92
CA LEU A 38 -15.37 -2.91 -6.89
C LEU A 38 -16.81 -2.80 -6.40
N THR A 39 -16.99 -2.76 -5.09
CA THR A 39 -18.32 -2.71 -4.46
C THR A 39 -18.79 -1.29 -4.20
N ARG A 40 -17.88 -0.40 -3.78
CA ARG A 40 -18.16 1.01 -3.45
C ARG A 40 -17.02 1.93 -3.88
N MET A 41 -17.35 3.18 -4.20
CA MET A 41 -16.40 4.21 -4.59
C MET A 41 -15.86 4.97 -3.37
N ASN A 42 -15.07 4.31 -2.52
CA ASN A 42 -14.42 4.94 -1.37
C ASN A 42 -12.91 4.63 -1.37
N TRP A 43 -12.12 5.30 -0.51
CA TRP A 43 -10.67 5.08 -0.50
C TRP A 43 -10.28 3.64 -0.19
N ALA A 44 -10.99 2.98 0.73
CA ALA A 44 -10.71 1.59 1.11
C ALA A 44 -10.79 0.64 -0.10
N ASN A 45 -11.65 0.96 -1.07
CA ASN A 45 -11.91 0.12 -2.23
C ASN A 45 -11.16 0.56 -3.47
N VAL A 46 -10.81 1.85 -3.63
CA VAL A 46 -10.19 2.38 -4.85
C VAL A 46 -8.75 2.86 -4.68
N GLY A 47 -8.23 2.92 -3.45
CA GLY A 47 -6.94 3.54 -3.16
C GLY A 47 -5.72 2.88 -3.81
N GLY A 48 -5.82 1.58 -4.14
CA GLY A 48 -4.80 0.85 -4.90
C GLY A 48 -5.01 0.84 -6.42
N LEU A 49 -6.09 1.46 -6.93
CA LEU A 49 -6.47 1.34 -8.35
C LEU A 49 -5.41 1.92 -9.28
N SER A 50 -4.88 3.10 -8.95
CA SER A 50 -3.88 3.79 -9.76
C SER A 50 -2.61 2.95 -9.92
N GLY A 51 -2.08 2.42 -8.81
CA GLY A 51 -0.91 1.55 -8.81
C GLY A 51 -1.18 0.26 -9.60
N MET A 52 -2.34 -0.37 -9.38
CA MET A 52 -2.73 -1.58 -10.09
C MET A 52 -2.82 -1.35 -11.61
N ILE A 53 -3.48 -0.28 -12.07
CA ILE A 53 -3.62 0.03 -13.50
C ILE A 53 -2.24 0.25 -14.15
N LEU A 54 -1.35 1.01 -13.48
CA LEU A 54 0.00 1.23 -13.98
C LEU A 54 0.79 -0.08 -14.10
N THR A 55 0.68 -0.97 -13.11
CA THR A 55 1.32 -2.30 -13.17
C THR A 55 0.73 -3.19 -14.25
N LEU A 56 -0.59 -3.19 -14.44
CA LEU A 56 -1.23 -3.95 -15.51
C LEU A 56 -0.76 -3.48 -16.89
N LYS A 57 -0.53 -2.17 -17.06
CA LYS A 57 0.06 -1.57 -18.26
C LYS A 57 1.50 -2.02 -18.48
N GLU A 58 2.34 -1.97 -17.45
CA GLU A 58 3.75 -2.40 -17.55
C GLU A 58 3.89 -3.90 -17.84
N THR A 59 3.03 -4.72 -17.22
CA THR A 59 3.00 -6.19 -17.42
C THR A 59 2.34 -6.62 -18.74
N ARG A 60 1.88 -5.66 -19.55
CA ARG A 60 1.25 -5.88 -20.86
C ARG A 60 0.06 -6.85 -20.80
N VAL A 61 -0.73 -6.81 -19.72
CA VAL A 61 -1.97 -7.58 -19.65
C VAL A 61 -2.94 -6.99 -20.72
N PRO A 62 -3.36 -7.79 -21.72
CA PRO A 62 -3.99 -7.24 -22.93
C PRO A 62 -5.40 -6.69 -22.71
N LYS A 63 -6.11 -7.15 -21.67
CA LYS A 63 -7.47 -6.69 -21.32
C LYS A 63 -7.80 -7.08 -19.88
N CYS A 64 -8.08 -6.08 -19.03
CA CYS A 64 -8.65 -6.27 -17.69
C CYS A 64 -9.95 -5.46 -17.60
N ILE A 65 -11.04 -6.09 -17.16
CA ILE A 65 -12.36 -5.47 -17.03
C ILE A 65 -12.51 -4.95 -15.60
N LEU A 66 -12.79 -3.66 -15.47
CA LEU A 66 -13.14 -3.03 -14.20
C LEU A 66 -14.66 -2.96 -14.10
N SER A 67 -15.22 -3.58 -13.06
CA SER A 67 -16.66 -3.61 -12.76
C SER A 67 -16.90 -2.95 -11.40
N GLY A 68 -17.98 -2.20 -11.26
CA GLY A 68 -18.39 -1.59 -10.00
C GLY A 68 -19.48 -0.53 -10.17
N PRO A 69 -19.66 0.37 -9.18
CA PRO A 69 -20.71 1.39 -9.21
C PRO A 69 -20.62 2.32 -10.43
N PRO A 70 -21.72 2.94 -10.87
CA PRO A 70 -21.74 3.81 -12.06
C PRO A 70 -20.68 4.92 -12.06
N GLN A 71 -20.36 5.48 -10.89
CA GLN A 71 -19.36 6.55 -10.72
C GLN A 71 -17.94 6.11 -11.10
N LEU A 72 -17.68 4.79 -11.14
CA LEU A 72 -16.40 4.23 -11.56
C LEU A 72 -15.97 4.71 -12.95
N VAL A 73 -16.93 4.87 -13.86
CA VAL A 73 -16.67 5.37 -15.23
C VAL A 73 -16.03 6.76 -15.16
N SER A 74 -16.62 7.68 -14.38
CA SER A 74 -16.12 9.04 -14.21
C SER A 74 -14.73 9.09 -13.56
N CYS A 75 -14.44 8.18 -12.62
CA CYS A 75 -13.12 8.08 -11.98
C CYS A 75 -12.03 7.56 -12.93
N ILE A 76 -12.35 6.64 -13.85
CA ILE A 76 -11.35 5.98 -14.70
C ILE A 76 -10.98 6.80 -15.95
N VAL A 77 -11.78 7.79 -16.38
CA VAL A 77 -11.46 8.65 -17.54
C VAL A 77 -10.05 9.28 -17.42
N PHE A 78 -9.51 9.43 -16.21
CA PHE A 78 -8.14 9.91 -15.98
C PHE A 78 -7.02 8.88 -16.17
N PHE A 79 -7.32 7.58 -16.13
CA PHE A 79 -6.33 6.51 -16.20
C PHE A 79 -6.08 5.97 -17.64
N PHE A 80 -6.73 6.55 -18.66
CA PHE A 80 -6.43 6.47 -20.10
C PHE A 80 -6.25 5.08 -20.78
N PHE A 81 -6.48 3.93 -20.13
CA PHE A 81 -6.13 2.65 -20.80
C PHE A 81 -6.97 1.40 -20.48
N CYS A 82 -7.94 1.45 -19.56
CA CYS A 82 -8.77 0.27 -19.25
C CYS A 82 -10.08 0.28 -20.05
N ILE A 83 -10.46 -0.87 -20.60
CA ILE A 83 -11.83 -1.09 -21.07
C ILE A 83 -12.69 -1.19 -19.80
N VAL A 84 -13.36 -0.09 -19.47
CA VAL A 84 -14.35 -0.07 -18.42
C VAL A 84 -15.65 -0.61 -19.01
N GLN A 85 -16.18 -1.64 -18.39
CA GLN A 85 -17.54 -2.07 -18.67
C GLN A 85 -18.37 -1.73 -17.43
N SER A 86 -19.24 -0.72 -17.55
CA SER A 86 -20.35 -0.61 -16.62
C SER A 86 -21.19 -1.87 -16.78
N PHE A 87 -21.16 -2.75 -15.78
CA PHE A 87 -21.87 -4.01 -15.87
C PHE A 87 -23.33 -3.80 -15.43
N LEU A 88 -24.23 -3.72 -16.41
CA LEU A 88 -25.67 -3.50 -16.26
C LEU A 88 -26.44 -4.83 -16.11
N ALA A 89 -25.97 -5.73 -15.24
CA ALA A 89 -26.80 -6.86 -14.80
C ALA A 89 -28.00 -6.32 -13.99
N PRO A 90 -29.08 -7.10 -13.75
CA PRO A 90 -30.24 -6.62 -13.00
C PRO A 90 -29.80 -6.04 -11.65
N GLU A 91 -29.93 -4.73 -11.54
CA GLU A 91 -29.51 -3.93 -10.41
C GLU A 91 -30.68 -3.91 -9.41
N TYR A 92 -30.40 -4.20 -8.14
CA TYR A 92 -31.30 -3.79 -7.07
C TYR A 92 -30.72 -2.53 -6.45
N GLU A 93 -31.47 -1.44 -6.54
CA GLU A 93 -31.12 -0.12 -6.00
C GLU A 93 -32.25 0.33 -5.07
N ASP A 94 -31.89 0.76 -3.87
CA ASP A 94 -32.77 1.52 -2.97
C ASP A 94 -32.03 2.77 -2.43
N GLU A 95 -32.66 3.54 -1.53
CA GLU A 95 -32.08 4.77 -0.95
C GLU A 95 -30.77 4.54 -0.17
N THR A 96 -30.46 3.28 0.17
CA THR A 96 -29.35 2.90 1.05
C THR A 96 -28.33 1.99 0.38
N MET A 97 -28.71 1.08 -0.53
CA MET A 97 -27.82 0.02 -1.04
C MET A 97 -27.97 -0.23 -2.55
N VAL A 98 -26.85 -0.59 -3.18
CA VAL A 98 -26.80 -1.12 -4.56
C VAL A 98 -26.22 -2.53 -4.54
N VAL A 99 -26.96 -3.50 -5.08
CA VAL A 99 -26.52 -4.92 -5.20
C VAL A 99 -26.33 -5.28 -6.66
N GLN A 100 -25.09 -5.60 -7.03
CA GLN A 100 -24.73 -6.06 -8.37
C GLN A 100 -24.50 -7.58 -8.38
N GLN A 101 -25.23 -8.30 -9.23
CA GLN A 101 -25.09 -9.75 -9.38
C GLN A 101 -24.18 -10.08 -10.56
N VAL A 102 -23.19 -10.94 -10.33
CA VAL A 102 -22.29 -11.45 -11.38
C VAL A 102 -22.40 -12.97 -11.41
N PRO A 103 -23.15 -13.56 -12.36
CA PRO A 103 -23.31 -15.00 -12.43
C PRO A 103 -22.02 -15.67 -12.92
N LEU A 104 -21.24 -16.24 -12.01
CA LEU A 104 -20.10 -17.10 -12.34
C LEU A 104 -20.58 -18.55 -12.52
N VAL A 105 -21.27 -18.82 -13.63
CA VAL A 105 -21.80 -20.16 -13.90
C VAL A 105 -20.76 -20.96 -14.66
N HIS A 106 -20.11 -21.91 -14.00
CA HIS A 106 -19.32 -22.92 -14.67
C HIS A 106 -19.71 -24.31 -14.14
N PRO A 107 -20.76 -24.95 -14.70
CA PRO A 107 -21.07 -26.33 -14.33
C PRO A 107 -19.86 -27.18 -14.70
N LYS A 108 -19.32 -27.92 -13.74
CA LYS A 108 -18.21 -28.82 -14.00
C LYS A 108 -18.83 -30.12 -14.51
N LYS A 109 -18.73 -30.33 -15.82
CA LYS A 109 -19.11 -31.59 -16.46
C LYS A 109 -18.37 -32.75 -15.79
N GLY A 110 -19.01 -33.91 -15.76
CA GLY A 110 -18.44 -35.14 -15.21
C GLY A 110 -17.03 -35.45 -15.74
N THR A 111 -16.21 -36.05 -14.89
CA THR A 111 -14.86 -36.49 -15.28
C THR A 111 -14.98 -37.81 -16.03
N PHE A 112 -14.36 -37.88 -17.22
CA PHE A 112 -14.34 -39.11 -18.02
C PHE A 112 -13.49 -40.19 -17.35
N LEU A 113 -14.07 -41.35 -17.11
CA LEU A 113 -13.46 -42.48 -16.42
C LEU A 113 -12.66 -43.34 -17.41
N VAL A 114 -11.39 -42.98 -17.59
CA VAL A 114 -10.46 -43.66 -18.52
C VAL A 114 -10.36 -45.16 -18.23
N SER A 115 -10.40 -45.58 -16.97
CA SER A 115 -10.37 -47.00 -16.58
C SER A 115 -11.58 -47.77 -17.11
N LYS A 116 -12.81 -47.28 -16.82
CA LYS A 116 -14.04 -47.89 -17.33
C LYS A 116 -14.13 -47.88 -18.86
N ALA A 117 -13.66 -46.81 -19.49
CA ALA A 117 -13.61 -46.73 -20.95
C ALA A 117 -12.69 -47.79 -21.57
N LYS A 118 -11.57 -48.15 -20.91
CA LYS A 118 -10.71 -49.28 -21.34
C LYS A 118 -11.42 -50.63 -21.17
N GLU A 119 -12.13 -50.82 -20.06
CA GLU A 119 -12.90 -52.05 -19.80
C GLU A 119 -14.01 -52.27 -20.84
N LEU A 120 -14.60 -51.18 -21.35
CA LEU A 120 -15.62 -51.18 -22.39
C LEU A 120 -15.06 -51.24 -23.82
N GLY A 121 -13.74 -51.38 -23.99
CA GLY A 121 -13.10 -51.51 -25.30
C GLY A 121 -13.03 -50.23 -26.13
N LEU A 122 -13.27 -49.06 -25.52
CA LEU A 122 -13.24 -47.79 -26.24
C LEU A 122 -11.81 -47.46 -26.71
N PRO A 123 -11.64 -46.76 -27.86
CA PRO A 123 -10.35 -46.56 -28.52
C PRO A 123 -9.47 -45.50 -27.84
N ILE A 124 -9.12 -45.69 -26.56
CA ILE A 124 -8.33 -44.74 -25.77
C ILE A 124 -6.93 -44.56 -26.39
N GLY A 125 -6.51 -43.31 -26.59
CA GLY A 125 -5.24 -42.95 -27.20
C GLY A 125 -5.29 -42.80 -28.73
N ASN A 126 -6.45 -43.05 -29.35
CA ASN A 126 -6.72 -42.77 -30.75
C ASN A 126 -7.51 -41.45 -30.88
N ALA A 127 -7.33 -40.70 -31.97
CA ALA A 127 -8.13 -39.51 -32.29
C ALA A 127 -9.65 -39.78 -32.29
N ALA A 128 -10.07 -41.02 -32.56
CA ALA A 128 -11.46 -41.47 -32.53
C ALA A 128 -12.14 -41.40 -31.15
N ILE A 129 -11.39 -41.28 -30.04
CA ILE A 129 -11.97 -41.16 -28.70
C ILE A 129 -12.45 -39.75 -28.37
N ALA A 130 -11.91 -38.71 -29.03
CA ALA A 130 -12.23 -37.32 -28.69
C ALA A 130 -13.71 -36.94 -28.90
N PRO A 131 -14.37 -37.38 -29.99
CA PRO A 131 -15.82 -37.18 -30.16
C PRO A 131 -16.62 -37.92 -29.09
N ILE A 132 -16.22 -39.14 -28.74
CA ILE A 132 -16.86 -39.96 -27.71
C ILE A 132 -16.80 -39.28 -26.35
N ILE A 133 -15.61 -38.81 -25.94
CA ILE A 133 -15.42 -38.06 -24.69
C ILE A 133 -16.29 -36.81 -24.65
N THR A 134 -16.43 -36.12 -25.77
CA THR A 134 -17.24 -34.90 -25.87
C THR A 134 -18.72 -35.19 -25.69
N ALA A 135 -19.24 -36.21 -26.39
CA ALA A 135 -20.63 -36.64 -26.30
C ALA A 135 -21.00 -37.07 -24.86
N VAL A 136 -20.22 -37.97 -24.24
CA VAL A 136 -20.54 -38.44 -22.88
C VAL A 136 -20.39 -37.34 -21.83
N LYS A 137 -19.46 -36.39 -22.01
CA LYS A 137 -19.37 -35.21 -21.13
C LYS A 137 -20.53 -34.23 -21.30
N ASN A 138 -21.23 -34.26 -22.44
CA ASN A 138 -22.48 -33.53 -22.64
C ASN A 138 -23.71 -34.26 -22.07
N GLY A 139 -23.53 -35.46 -21.50
CA GLY A 139 -24.63 -36.30 -21.03
C GLY A 139 -25.29 -37.11 -22.14
N GLU A 140 -24.67 -37.19 -23.32
CA GLU A 140 -25.20 -37.97 -24.45
C GLU A 140 -24.78 -39.44 -24.31
N ASN A 141 -25.75 -40.35 -24.42
CA ASN A 141 -25.46 -41.78 -24.55
C ASN A 141 -24.78 -42.04 -25.90
N ILE A 142 -23.88 -43.02 -25.93
CA ILE A 142 -23.17 -43.40 -27.15
C ILE A 142 -23.51 -44.83 -27.54
N VAL A 143 -23.43 -45.14 -28.83
CA VAL A 143 -23.47 -46.51 -29.32
C VAL A 143 -22.08 -46.88 -29.81
N PHE A 144 -21.51 -47.93 -29.24
CA PHE A 144 -20.20 -48.46 -29.62
C PHE A 144 -20.31 -49.96 -29.85
N GLU A 145 -19.90 -50.43 -31.03
CA GLU A 145 -19.99 -51.85 -31.44
C GLU A 145 -21.40 -52.48 -31.26
N GLY A 146 -22.45 -51.69 -31.48
CA GLY A 146 -23.84 -52.13 -31.37
C GLY A 146 -24.39 -52.19 -29.93
N LYS A 147 -23.60 -51.78 -28.92
CA LYS A 147 -24.03 -51.64 -27.54
C LYS A 147 -24.24 -50.16 -27.18
N GLU A 148 -25.38 -49.84 -26.56
CA GLU A 148 -25.60 -48.53 -25.94
C GLU A 148 -24.81 -48.46 -24.63
N ILE A 149 -24.07 -47.38 -24.45
CA ILE A 149 -23.30 -47.07 -23.24
C ILE A 149 -23.81 -45.74 -22.71
N LEU A 150 -24.29 -45.73 -21.47
CA LEU A 150 -24.84 -44.54 -20.85
C LEU A 150 -23.71 -43.56 -20.49
N ALA A 151 -23.97 -42.26 -20.61
CA ALA A 151 -22.99 -41.22 -20.24
C ALA A 151 -22.53 -41.35 -18.78
N GLU A 152 -23.44 -41.73 -17.87
CA GLU A 152 -23.20 -41.98 -16.44
C GLU A 152 -22.30 -43.20 -16.16
N GLU A 153 -22.19 -44.15 -17.10
CA GLU A 153 -21.25 -45.26 -16.98
C GLU A 153 -19.81 -44.79 -17.20
N LEU A 154 -19.62 -43.76 -18.03
CA LEU A 154 -18.33 -43.27 -18.50
C LEU A 154 -17.90 -41.94 -17.87
N CYS A 155 -18.79 -41.22 -17.20
CA CYS A 155 -18.49 -39.96 -16.52
C CYS A 155 -18.95 -40.01 -15.07
N THR A 156 -18.19 -39.36 -14.17
CA THR A 156 -18.71 -39.05 -12.84
C THR A 156 -19.95 -38.14 -12.95
N PRO A 157 -20.86 -38.14 -11.96
CA PRO A 157 -21.96 -37.17 -11.94
C PRO A 157 -21.42 -35.73 -12.06
N PRO A 158 -22.15 -34.83 -12.74
CA PRO A 158 -21.81 -33.41 -12.74
C PRO A 158 -21.82 -32.88 -11.30
N GLU A 159 -20.80 -32.11 -10.94
CA GLU A 159 -20.75 -31.47 -9.62
C GLU A 159 -21.65 -30.23 -9.63
N PRO A 160 -22.58 -30.06 -8.66
CA PRO A 160 -23.41 -28.88 -8.59
C PRO A 160 -22.57 -27.60 -8.46
N SER A 161 -23.12 -26.50 -8.97
CA SER A 161 -22.53 -25.17 -8.87
C SER A 161 -22.29 -24.84 -7.40
N VAL A 162 -21.11 -24.28 -7.10
CA VAL A 162 -20.80 -23.83 -5.74
C VAL A 162 -21.09 -22.33 -5.68
N VAL A 163 -21.92 -21.92 -4.73
CA VAL A 163 -22.23 -20.50 -4.50
C VAL A 163 -21.28 -19.96 -3.44
N PHE A 164 -20.72 -18.78 -3.69
CA PHE A 164 -20.10 -17.95 -2.66
C PHE A 164 -20.64 -16.53 -2.78
N ILE A 165 -20.66 -15.80 -1.67
CA ILE A 165 -21.19 -14.44 -1.57
C ILE A 165 -20.09 -13.52 -1.08
N VAL A 166 -19.91 -12.36 -1.70
CA VAL A 166 -19.07 -11.27 -1.20
C VAL A 166 -19.98 -10.09 -0.89
N LEU A 167 -20.02 -9.68 0.37
CA LEU A 167 -20.96 -8.70 0.89
C LEU A 167 -20.22 -7.60 1.64
N GLU A 168 -20.49 -6.34 1.28
CA GLU A 168 -20.10 -5.17 2.07
C GLU A 168 -21.29 -4.63 2.85
N CYS A 169 -21.19 -4.54 4.18
CA CYS A 169 -22.17 -3.83 5.01
C CYS A 169 -21.41 -2.77 5.83
N PRO A 170 -21.32 -1.52 5.36
CA PRO A 170 -20.31 -0.59 5.86
C PRO A 170 -20.64 0.09 7.19
N HIS A 171 -21.91 0.16 7.57
CA HIS A 171 -22.38 0.68 8.86
C HIS A 171 -23.83 0.24 9.11
N GLU A 172 -24.35 0.54 10.30
CA GLU A 172 -25.62 0.01 10.83
C GLU A 172 -26.83 0.39 9.98
N GLY A 173 -26.81 1.56 9.34
CA GLY A 173 -27.84 2.00 8.39
C GLY A 173 -28.03 1.11 7.15
N PHE A 174 -27.12 0.18 6.85
CA PHE A 174 -27.25 -0.78 5.74
C PHE A 174 -27.84 -2.14 6.17
N ILE A 175 -27.98 -2.38 7.47
CA ILE A 175 -28.32 -3.71 8.00
C ILE A 175 -29.67 -4.19 7.49
N ASP A 176 -30.69 -3.35 7.55
CA ASP A 176 -32.05 -3.73 7.15
C ASP A 176 -32.10 -4.07 5.65
N ALA A 177 -31.45 -3.25 4.81
CA ALA A 177 -31.37 -3.48 3.38
C ALA A 177 -30.67 -4.80 3.03
N VAL A 178 -29.65 -5.21 3.80
CA VAL A 178 -29.00 -6.53 3.66
C VAL A 178 -29.94 -7.65 4.12
N CYS A 179 -30.52 -7.50 5.31
CA CYS A 179 -31.31 -8.56 5.95
C CYS A 179 -32.61 -8.85 5.21
N GLU A 180 -33.25 -7.82 4.64
CA GLU A 180 -34.52 -7.91 3.93
C GLU A 180 -34.34 -8.18 2.43
N ASN A 181 -33.10 -8.30 1.95
CA ASN A 181 -32.83 -8.49 0.53
C ASN A 181 -33.36 -9.83 0.03
N SER A 182 -34.39 -9.77 -0.81
CA SER A 182 -35.06 -10.97 -1.35
C SER A 182 -34.14 -11.91 -2.15
N THR A 183 -33.01 -11.43 -2.69
CA THR A 183 -32.02 -12.28 -3.36
C THR A 183 -31.20 -13.06 -2.34
N LEU A 184 -30.71 -12.39 -1.29
CA LEU A 184 -29.93 -13.03 -0.23
C LEU A 184 -30.76 -14.03 0.58
N LEU A 185 -32.02 -13.69 0.88
CA LEU A 185 -32.96 -14.57 1.60
C LEU A 185 -33.18 -15.92 0.87
N ARG A 186 -33.08 -15.98 -0.46
CA ARG A 186 -33.21 -17.24 -1.22
C ARG A 186 -32.08 -18.24 -0.93
N TYR A 187 -30.93 -17.76 -0.47
CA TYR A 187 -29.77 -18.57 -0.15
C TYR A 187 -29.76 -19.08 1.30
N GLN A 188 -30.68 -18.59 2.14
CA GLN A 188 -30.93 -19.10 3.49
C GLN A 188 -31.98 -20.23 3.50
N GLN A 189 -32.66 -20.44 2.37
CA GLN A 189 -33.60 -21.55 2.22
C GLN A 189 -32.83 -22.86 2.05
N ASP A 190 -33.33 -23.93 2.67
CA ASP A 190 -32.71 -25.26 2.63
C ASP A 190 -32.92 -25.92 1.25
N ASN A 191 -32.18 -25.45 0.26
CA ASN A 191 -32.19 -25.94 -1.11
C ASN A 191 -30.76 -26.41 -1.51
N PRO A 192 -30.56 -27.71 -1.79
CA PRO A 192 -29.26 -28.26 -2.19
C PRO A 192 -28.63 -27.60 -3.42
N GLU A 193 -29.44 -27.06 -4.34
CA GLU A 193 -28.95 -26.38 -5.55
C GLU A 193 -28.41 -24.96 -5.27
N ASN A 194 -28.79 -24.36 -4.13
CA ASN A 194 -28.42 -23.01 -3.71
C ASN A 194 -27.53 -23.00 -2.46
N SER A 195 -26.92 -24.14 -2.10
CA SER A 195 -26.04 -24.19 -0.93
C SER A 195 -24.86 -23.23 -1.08
N VAL A 196 -24.77 -22.28 -0.15
CA VAL A 196 -23.65 -21.34 -0.06
C VAL A 196 -22.48 -22.01 0.65
N ALA A 197 -21.33 -22.05 -0.02
CA ALA A 197 -20.11 -22.59 0.56
C ALA A 197 -19.36 -21.56 1.42
N LEU A 198 -19.33 -20.31 0.98
CA LEU A 198 -18.58 -19.23 1.64
C LEU A 198 -19.34 -17.91 1.53
N ILE A 199 -19.40 -17.17 2.64
CA ILE A 199 -19.79 -15.76 2.66
C ILE A 199 -18.60 -14.95 3.17
N VAL A 200 -18.21 -13.95 2.40
CA VAL A 200 -17.17 -12.97 2.74
C VAL A 200 -17.86 -11.69 3.20
N HIS A 201 -17.73 -11.39 4.49
CA HIS A 201 -18.32 -10.23 5.13
C HIS A 201 -17.27 -9.12 5.25
N ILE A 202 -17.49 -8.02 4.53
CA ILE A 202 -16.65 -6.82 4.57
C ILE A 202 -17.44 -5.77 5.35
N THR A 203 -17.33 -5.87 6.67
CA THR A 203 -18.31 -5.31 7.60
C THR A 203 -17.60 -4.96 8.90
N PRO A 204 -17.73 -3.73 9.44
CA PRO A 204 -17.07 -3.35 10.69
C PRO A 204 -17.66 -4.13 11.87
N ASP A 205 -16.90 -4.20 12.96
CA ASP A 205 -17.30 -4.98 14.13
C ASP A 205 -18.59 -4.46 14.79
N SER A 206 -18.86 -3.15 14.68
CA SER A 206 -20.09 -2.55 15.18
C SER A 206 -21.37 -3.11 14.51
N VAL A 207 -21.30 -3.42 13.21
CA VAL A 207 -22.39 -4.07 12.48
C VAL A 207 -22.49 -5.55 12.84
N LEU A 208 -21.36 -6.24 13.03
CA LEU A 208 -21.33 -7.65 13.46
C LEU A 208 -21.94 -7.86 14.85
N LYS A 209 -21.84 -6.85 15.72
CA LYS A 209 -22.45 -6.82 17.05
C LYS A 209 -23.96 -6.55 17.03
N ASP A 210 -24.51 -6.01 15.93
CA ASP A 210 -25.94 -5.76 15.82
C ASP A 210 -26.71 -7.09 15.72
N SER A 211 -27.72 -7.23 16.57
CA SER A 211 -28.51 -8.46 16.68
C SER A 211 -29.19 -8.87 15.36
N ARG A 212 -29.59 -7.90 14.52
CA ARG A 212 -30.26 -8.18 13.24
C ARG A 212 -29.29 -8.82 12.26
N TYR A 213 -28.11 -8.23 12.11
CA TYR A 213 -27.07 -8.76 11.23
C TYR A 213 -26.56 -10.12 11.70
N LYS A 214 -26.38 -10.28 13.02
CA LYS A 214 -25.98 -11.55 13.62
C LYS A 214 -26.99 -12.67 13.33
N GLN A 215 -28.29 -12.41 13.54
CA GLN A 215 -29.34 -13.39 13.21
C GLN A 215 -29.36 -13.73 11.72
N TRP A 216 -29.19 -12.72 10.86
CA TRP A 216 -29.11 -12.93 9.42
C TRP A 216 -27.90 -13.80 9.03
N LEU A 217 -26.73 -13.53 9.59
CA LEU A 217 -25.51 -14.31 9.36
C LEU A 217 -25.67 -15.76 9.80
N GLU A 218 -26.24 -15.99 10.99
CA GLU A 218 -26.42 -17.33 11.58
C GLU A 218 -27.54 -18.16 10.92
N SER A 219 -28.34 -17.56 10.03
CA SER A 219 -29.45 -18.25 9.35
C SER A 219 -29.08 -19.01 8.08
N PHE A 220 -27.82 -18.91 7.63
CA PHE A 220 -27.32 -19.73 6.53
C PHE A 220 -27.07 -21.18 6.99
N GLY A 221 -27.04 -22.12 6.04
CA GLY A 221 -26.93 -23.55 6.36
C GLY A 221 -25.65 -23.89 7.15
N GLU A 222 -25.70 -24.96 7.95
CA GLU A 222 -24.62 -25.36 8.89
C GLU A 222 -23.24 -25.59 8.23
N ASN A 223 -23.22 -25.84 6.91
CA ASN A 223 -22.00 -26.06 6.14
C ASN A 223 -21.41 -24.78 5.53
N THR A 224 -22.10 -23.64 5.65
CA THR A 224 -21.64 -22.35 5.14
C THR A 224 -20.48 -21.85 5.99
N GLN A 225 -19.38 -21.47 5.35
CA GLN A 225 -18.25 -20.81 6.00
C GLN A 225 -18.45 -19.30 5.96
N HIS A 226 -18.10 -18.61 7.05
CA HIS A 226 -18.14 -17.17 7.14
C HIS A 226 -16.73 -16.62 7.31
N LEU A 227 -16.30 -15.79 6.35
CA LEU A 227 -15.03 -15.07 6.38
C LEU A 227 -15.29 -13.62 6.75
N ILE A 228 -14.71 -13.15 7.85
CA ILE A 228 -14.84 -11.76 8.30
C ILE A 228 -13.61 -10.95 7.91
N LEU A 229 -13.83 -9.84 7.21
CA LEU A 229 -12.82 -8.88 6.80
C LEU A 229 -13.15 -7.51 7.40
N ASN A 230 -12.52 -7.18 8.52
CA ASN A 230 -12.75 -5.93 9.24
C ASN A 230 -11.48 -5.39 9.92
N GLU A 231 -11.64 -4.37 10.78
CA GLU A 231 -10.58 -3.73 11.54
C GLU A 231 -9.90 -4.62 12.60
N ASN A 232 -10.54 -5.75 12.97
CA ASN A 232 -10.00 -6.72 13.92
C ASN A 232 -9.05 -7.74 13.29
N CYS A 233 -8.98 -7.82 11.95
CA CYS A 233 -8.11 -8.78 11.28
C CYS A 233 -6.62 -8.47 11.53
N LYS A 234 -5.91 -9.43 12.14
CA LYS A 234 -4.49 -9.31 12.52
C LYS A 234 -3.61 -9.98 11.48
N SER A 235 -3.11 -9.22 10.50
CA SER A 235 -2.20 -9.81 9.50
C SER A 235 -0.98 -8.96 9.17
N ILE A 236 0.20 -9.56 9.38
CA ILE A 236 1.49 -9.03 8.94
C ILE A 236 1.72 -9.44 7.49
N HIS A 237 1.80 -8.45 6.60
CA HIS A 237 1.96 -8.65 5.15
C HIS A 237 3.21 -7.96 4.60
N HIS A 238 4.07 -7.41 5.47
CA HIS A 238 5.27 -6.63 5.14
C HIS A 238 6.55 -7.28 5.73
N LEU A 239 6.67 -8.61 5.67
CA LEU A 239 7.72 -9.34 6.39
C LEU A 239 9.15 -8.84 6.11
N HIS A 240 9.44 -8.43 4.87
CA HIS A 240 10.75 -7.91 4.49
C HIS A 240 11.09 -6.60 5.21
N SER A 241 10.11 -5.71 5.39
CA SER A 241 10.31 -4.47 6.14
C SER A 241 10.59 -4.75 7.62
N TYR A 242 9.91 -5.73 8.22
CA TYR A 242 10.19 -6.16 9.60
C TYR A 242 11.56 -6.81 9.75
N ARG A 243 11.98 -7.63 8.76
CA ARG A 243 13.30 -8.26 8.71
C ARG A 243 14.41 -7.22 8.71
N ILE A 244 14.39 -6.32 7.72
CA ILE A 244 15.40 -5.27 7.57
C ILE A 244 15.39 -4.31 8.76
N GLN A 245 14.20 -3.92 9.25
CA GLN A 245 14.14 -3.05 10.43
C GLN A 245 14.69 -3.73 11.68
N SER A 246 14.49 -5.04 11.87
CA SER A 246 15.08 -5.78 13.00
C SER A 246 16.61 -5.81 12.92
N GLN A 247 17.14 -5.98 11.70
CA GLN A 247 18.58 -5.97 11.45
C GLN A 247 19.18 -4.59 11.67
N LEU A 248 18.57 -3.52 11.14
CA LEU A 248 18.99 -2.14 11.36
C LEU A 248 18.84 -1.71 12.84
N ASN A 249 17.79 -2.17 13.52
CA ASN A 249 17.58 -1.93 14.95
C ASN A 249 18.71 -2.52 15.79
N TYR A 250 19.17 -3.72 15.47
CA TYR A 250 20.32 -4.33 16.15
C TYR A 250 21.55 -3.42 16.11
N ILE A 251 21.73 -2.69 15.02
CA ILE A 251 22.89 -1.82 14.86
C ILE A 251 22.72 -0.48 15.58
N HIS A 252 21.54 0.13 15.50
CA HIS A 252 21.29 1.38 16.22
C HIS A 252 19.81 1.57 16.61
N PRO A 253 19.39 1.09 17.79
CA PRO A 253 17.98 1.04 18.18
C PRO A 253 17.27 2.40 18.23
N LYS A 254 18.01 3.49 18.50
CA LYS A 254 17.45 4.84 18.57
C LYS A 254 17.20 5.47 17.19
N ILE A 255 17.92 5.03 16.14
CA ILE A 255 17.75 5.55 14.77
C ILE A 255 16.76 4.66 14.02
N PHE A 256 16.81 3.35 14.29
CA PHE A 256 15.95 2.35 13.66
C PHE A 256 15.09 1.70 14.73
N PRO A 257 13.98 2.34 15.17
CA PRO A 257 13.07 1.73 16.13
C PRO A 257 12.40 0.49 15.55
N LEU A 258 12.12 -0.52 16.37
CA LEU A 258 11.35 -1.68 15.93
C LEU A 258 9.95 -1.25 15.47
N LEU A 259 9.47 -1.90 14.40
CA LEU A 259 8.11 -1.69 13.93
C LEU A 259 7.11 -2.21 14.96
N LYS A 260 6.07 -1.43 15.18
CA LYS A 260 4.95 -1.74 16.08
C LYS A 260 3.83 -2.41 15.29
N ASN A 261 3.10 -3.27 15.98
CA ASN A 261 1.82 -3.76 15.48
C ASN A 261 0.74 -2.80 15.97
N HIS A 262 0.03 -2.17 15.04
CA HIS A 262 -1.13 -1.36 15.37
C HIS A 262 -2.37 -2.25 15.37
N HIS A 263 -3.10 -2.24 16.49
CA HIS A 263 -4.41 -2.87 16.62
C HIS A 263 -5.46 -1.75 16.66
N PRO A 264 -6.24 -1.57 15.57
CA PRO A 264 -7.22 -0.48 15.50
C PRO A 264 -8.31 -0.56 16.57
N SER A 265 -8.64 -1.78 17.02
CA SER A 265 -9.67 -2.05 18.01
C SER A 265 -9.08 -2.82 19.20
N LYS A 266 -9.49 -2.40 20.41
CA LYS A 266 -9.24 -3.08 21.70
C LYS A 266 -10.52 -3.73 22.25
N GLU A 267 -11.58 -3.76 21.45
CA GLU A 267 -12.88 -4.27 21.87
C GLU A 267 -12.97 -5.78 21.75
N GLU A 268 -13.87 -6.38 22.52
CA GLU A 268 -14.22 -7.80 22.35
C GLU A 268 -14.85 -7.99 20.96
N GLU A 269 -14.35 -8.99 20.24
CA GLU A 269 -14.83 -9.38 18.91
C GLU A 269 -16.26 -9.93 19.02
N ALA A 270 -17.09 -9.73 18.00
CA ALA A 270 -18.42 -10.32 17.97
C ALA A 270 -18.38 -11.86 18.05
N GLU A 271 -19.19 -12.43 18.95
CA GLU A 271 -19.34 -13.89 19.08
C GLU A 271 -20.50 -14.41 18.22
N PHE A 272 -20.35 -15.61 17.66
CA PHE A 272 -21.34 -16.25 16.78
C PHE A 272 -21.57 -17.71 17.17
N SER A 273 -22.78 -18.21 16.93
CA SER A 273 -23.11 -19.63 17.12
C SER A 273 -22.65 -20.53 15.98
N VAL A 274 -22.24 -19.94 14.85
CA VAL A 274 -21.75 -20.63 13.64
C VAL A 274 -20.23 -20.48 13.49
N PRO A 275 -19.56 -21.37 12.74
CA PRO A 275 -18.13 -21.25 12.48
C PRO A 275 -17.81 -19.98 11.68
N VAL A 276 -17.04 -19.08 12.30
CA VAL A 276 -16.55 -17.84 11.70
C VAL A 276 -15.03 -17.85 11.67
N THR A 277 -14.46 -17.43 10.54
CA THR A 277 -13.03 -17.31 10.33
C THR A 277 -12.66 -15.85 10.09
N GLN A 278 -11.70 -15.35 10.86
CA GLN A 278 -11.12 -14.02 10.62
C GLN A 278 -10.19 -14.08 9.41
N GLY A 279 -10.20 -13.04 8.59
CA GLY A 279 -9.29 -12.92 7.47
C GLY A 279 -7.83 -12.86 7.93
N GLU A 280 -6.97 -13.57 7.19
CA GLU A 280 -5.52 -13.45 7.29
C GLU A 280 -4.91 -13.31 5.89
N CYS A 281 -3.80 -12.57 5.76
CA CYS A 281 -3.07 -12.48 4.49
C CYS A 281 -2.59 -13.89 4.08
N LEU A 282 -2.81 -14.24 2.81
CA LEU A 282 -2.52 -15.56 2.22
C LEU A 282 -3.36 -16.72 2.74
N LEU A 283 -4.37 -16.46 3.58
CA LEU A 283 -5.43 -17.44 3.86
C LEU A 283 -6.14 -17.79 2.55
N LYS A 284 -6.36 -19.08 2.31
CA LYS A 284 -7.10 -19.55 1.12
C LYS A 284 -8.24 -20.44 1.56
N TYR A 285 -9.41 -20.21 0.97
CA TYR A 285 -10.50 -21.17 1.00
C TYR A 285 -10.56 -21.89 -0.33
N GLN A 286 -10.30 -23.19 -0.32
CA GLN A 286 -10.40 -24.02 -1.51
C GLN A 286 -11.86 -24.45 -1.68
N LEU A 287 -12.50 -24.06 -2.79
CA LEU A 287 -13.88 -24.50 -3.08
C LEU A 287 -13.92 -25.92 -3.67
N ARG A 288 -12.88 -26.30 -4.43
CA ARG A 288 -12.77 -27.60 -5.13
C ARG A 288 -11.31 -28.05 -5.25
N PRO A 289 -11.03 -29.37 -5.32
CA PRO A 289 -12.02 -30.46 -5.29
C PRO A 289 -12.56 -30.73 -3.88
N LYS A 290 -11.84 -30.34 -2.83
CA LYS A 290 -12.25 -30.44 -1.43
C LYS A 290 -12.43 -29.04 -0.84
N ARG A 291 -13.53 -28.87 -0.09
CA ARG A 291 -13.83 -27.64 0.65
C ARG A 291 -13.00 -27.58 1.92
N GLU A 292 -11.97 -26.75 1.93
CA GLU A 292 -11.11 -26.61 3.11
C GLU A 292 -10.34 -25.28 3.14
N TRP A 293 -9.99 -24.86 4.36
CA TRP A 293 -9.06 -23.78 4.61
C TRP A 293 -7.62 -24.26 4.44
N GLN A 294 -6.83 -23.52 3.68
CA GLN A 294 -5.38 -23.74 3.56
C GLN A 294 -4.64 -22.61 4.30
N LYS A 295 -3.78 -22.99 5.23
CA LYS A 295 -3.02 -22.06 6.10
C LYS A 295 -1.50 -22.18 5.93
N ASP A 296 -1.04 -22.98 4.96
CA ASP A 296 0.39 -23.29 4.79
C ASP A 296 1.23 -22.08 4.33
N ALA A 297 0.58 -21.05 3.81
CA ALA A 297 1.21 -19.84 3.30
C ALA A 297 1.17 -18.65 4.28
N LEU A 298 0.69 -18.86 5.52
CA LEU A 298 0.65 -17.80 6.53
C LEU A 298 2.08 -17.39 6.93
N PHE A 299 2.30 -16.10 7.11
CA PHE A 299 3.61 -15.57 7.48
C PHE A 299 3.91 -15.83 8.96
N ASN A 300 5.11 -16.33 9.25
CA ASN A 300 5.64 -16.41 10.61
C ASN A 300 6.60 -15.23 10.87
N TYR A 301 6.35 -14.45 11.92
CA TYR A 301 7.16 -13.30 12.31
C TYR A 301 8.03 -13.69 13.50
N ASN A 302 9.36 -13.72 13.30
CA ASN A 302 10.33 -13.98 14.36
C ASN A 302 11.54 -13.03 14.26
N PRO A 303 11.55 -11.91 15.01
CA PRO A 303 12.66 -10.96 15.02
C PRO A 303 14.01 -11.57 15.37
N ALA A 304 14.02 -12.56 16.26
CA ALA A 304 15.26 -13.20 16.71
C ALA A 304 15.94 -13.95 15.55
N GLU A 305 15.17 -14.61 14.70
CA GLU A 305 15.69 -15.29 13.50
C GLU A 305 16.34 -14.30 12.53
N TYR A 306 15.71 -13.14 12.29
CA TYR A 306 16.25 -12.13 11.36
C TYR A 306 17.58 -11.54 11.83
N VAL A 307 17.77 -11.40 13.14
CA VAL A 307 19.04 -10.97 13.72
C VAL A 307 20.09 -12.06 13.59
N VAL A 308 19.75 -13.32 13.85
CA VAL A 308 20.67 -14.46 13.66
C VAL A 308 21.13 -14.56 12.21
N GLU A 309 20.23 -14.36 11.24
CA GLU A 309 20.59 -14.31 9.81
C GLU A 309 21.59 -13.19 9.49
N ALA A 310 21.44 -11.99 10.09
CA ALA A 310 22.38 -10.90 9.87
C ALA A 310 23.74 -11.16 10.52
N LEU A 311 23.78 -11.80 11.70
CA LEU A 311 25.02 -12.18 12.37
C LEU A 311 25.85 -13.21 11.58
N GLN A 312 25.24 -13.93 10.64
CA GLN A 312 25.94 -14.86 9.74
C GLN A 312 26.60 -14.15 8.55
N LEU A 313 26.34 -12.86 8.34
CA LEU A 313 26.94 -12.11 7.25
C LEU A 313 28.42 -11.81 7.54
N PRO A 314 29.30 -11.91 6.53
CA PRO A 314 30.70 -11.53 6.68
C PRO A 314 30.84 -10.11 7.23
N ASP A 315 31.75 -9.96 8.19
CA ASP A 315 32.14 -8.69 8.82
C ASP A 315 31.01 -7.93 9.57
N PHE A 316 29.76 -8.42 9.58
CA PHE A 316 28.63 -7.71 10.20
C PHE A 316 28.79 -7.54 11.70
N GLN A 317 29.24 -8.58 12.42
CA GLN A 317 29.39 -8.50 13.88
C GLN A 317 30.51 -7.52 14.28
N ASP A 318 31.65 -7.59 13.62
CA ASP A 318 32.79 -6.69 13.86
C ASP A 318 32.39 -5.24 13.58
N SER A 319 31.67 -5.04 12.48
CA SER A 319 31.12 -3.74 12.06
C SER A 319 30.16 -3.13 13.08
N VAL A 320 29.25 -3.93 13.63
CA VAL A 320 28.33 -3.48 14.68
C VAL A 320 29.09 -3.17 15.97
N GLN A 321 30.10 -3.96 16.31
CA GLN A 321 30.90 -3.73 17.51
C GLN A 321 31.70 -2.41 17.42
N THR A 322 32.35 -2.14 16.28
CA THR A 322 33.07 -0.87 16.06
C THR A 322 32.13 0.35 16.07
N CYS A 323 30.91 0.18 15.55
CA CYS A 323 29.83 1.16 15.69
C CYS A 323 29.49 1.44 17.17
N HIS A 324 29.26 0.39 17.97
CA HIS A 324 28.92 0.51 19.40
C HIS A 324 30.05 1.17 20.21
N GLU A 325 31.30 0.83 19.93
CA GLU A 325 32.48 1.44 20.56
C GLU A 325 32.57 2.92 20.23
N SER A 326 32.37 3.30 18.96
CA SER A 326 32.35 4.70 18.50
C SER A 326 31.27 5.56 19.17
N LEU A 327 30.13 4.96 19.53
CA LEU A 327 29.03 5.64 20.22
C LEU A 327 29.27 5.88 21.71
N SER A 328 30.13 5.06 22.33
CA SER A 328 30.37 5.00 23.77
C SER A 328 31.40 6.03 24.29
N VAL A 329 32.18 6.66 23.41
CA VAL A 329 33.38 7.45 23.78
C VAL A 329 33.11 8.89 24.27
N LYS A 330 31.86 9.36 24.42
CA LYS A 330 31.59 10.65 25.13
C LYS A 330 30.30 10.61 25.95
N PRO A 331 30.35 10.81 27.29
CA PRO A 331 29.16 11.13 28.05
C PRO A 331 28.67 12.51 27.64
N ALA A 332 27.42 12.61 27.19
CA ALA A 332 26.78 13.90 27.01
C ALA A 332 26.61 14.54 28.39
N THR A 333 27.06 15.79 28.52
CA THR A 333 26.58 16.69 29.57
C THR A 333 25.06 16.67 29.61
N SER A 334 24.48 16.75 30.82
CA SER A 334 23.06 16.53 31.12
C SER A 334 22.12 17.62 30.61
N GLU A 335 22.15 17.93 29.32
CA GLU A 335 21.17 18.79 28.65
C GLU A 335 20.68 18.11 27.37
N THR A 336 20.06 16.94 27.46
CA THR A 336 19.15 16.48 26.40
C THR A 336 17.87 17.31 26.46
N ARG A 337 17.97 18.59 26.08
CA ARG A 337 16.81 19.39 25.68
C ARG A 337 16.13 18.68 24.50
N ASN A 338 14.82 18.81 24.36
CA ASN A 338 14.05 18.25 23.25
C ASN A 338 14.61 18.77 21.90
N CYS A 339 15.52 18.03 21.28
CA CYS A 339 16.21 18.43 20.05
C CYS A 339 15.29 18.22 18.84
N TYR A 340 14.61 19.29 18.44
CA TYR A 340 13.85 19.36 17.19
C TYR A 340 14.64 20.11 16.10
N PRO A 341 14.40 19.79 14.82
CA PRO A 341 13.41 18.84 14.34
C PRO A 341 13.92 17.41 14.41
N GLU A 342 12.97 16.49 14.50
CA GLU A 342 13.18 15.06 14.27
C GLU A 342 12.59 14.71 12.90
N VAL A 343 13.34 13.96 12.09
CA VAL A 343 12.93 13.56 10.75
C VAL A 343 12.77 12.05 10.73
N VAL A 344 11.59 11.59 10.30
CA VAL A 344 11.23 10.19 10.14
C VAL A 344 11.00 9.90 8.67
N PHE A 345 11.79 9.01 8.09
CA PHE A 345 11.68 8.60 6.69
C PHE A 345 10.67 7.46 6.58
N LEU A 346 9.44 7.77 6.19
CA LEU A 346 8.36 6.77 6.09
C LEU A 346 8.43 5.99 4.78
N GLY A 347 9.02 6.57 3.73
CA GLY A 347 9.24 5.91 2.45
C GLY A 347 10.37 6.57 1.68
N THR A 348 11.25 5.75 1.14
CA THR A 348 12.55 6.16 0.58
C THR A 348 12.80 5.68 -0.85
N GLY A 349 11.81 5.08 -1.49
CA GLY A 349 11.91 4.54 -2.84
C GLY A 349 11.19 5.38 -3.89
N SER A 350 11.65 5.26 -5.14
CA SER A 350 11.06 5.93 -6.31
C SER A 350 10.06 5.06 -7.08
N ALA A 351 9.07 5.73 -7.70
CA ALA A 351 8.11 5.27 -8.69
C ALA A 351 7.13 4.16 -8.26
N VAL A 352 7.63 2.96 -7.98
CA VAL A 352 6.80 1.78 -7.71
C VAL A 352 7.16 1.22 -6.34
N PRO A 353 6.20 1.04 -5.41
CA PRO A 353 6.49 0.41 -4.12
C PRO A 353 7.07 -1.00 -4.33
N MET A 354 8.26 -1.33 -3.82
CA MET A 354 8.78 -2.70 -3.81
C MET A 354 8.87 -3.27 -2.39
N LYS A 355 9.44 -4.47 -2.26
CA LYS A 355 9.51 -5.25 -1.01
C LYS A 355 10.19 -4.49 0.14
N ILE A 356 11.10 -3.56 -0.14
CA ILE A 356 12.02 -3.04 0.88
C ILE A 356 11.72 -1.58 1.19
N ARG A 357 11.50 -0.76 0.15
CA ARG A 357 11.26 0.67 0.27
C ARG A 357 9.83 1.01 -0.14
N ASN A 358 9.13 1.79 0.67
CA ASN A 358 7.90 2.45 0.29
C ASN A 358 8.20 3.66 -0.59
N VAL A 359 7.19 4.11 -1.34
CA VAL A 359 7.27 5.38 -2.09
C VAL A 359 7.38 6.59 -1.16
N SER A 360 7.88 7.71 -1.70
CA SER A 360 8.21 8.95 -1.00
C SER A 360 7.21 9.38 0.07
N SER A 361 7.70 9.43 1.31
CA SER A 361 7.09 10.23 2.38
C SER A 361 8.08 10.44 3.52
N THR A 362 8.25 11.69 3.94
CA THR A 362 9.15 12.05 5.04
C THR A 362 8.42 12.94 6.03
N LEU A 363 8.36 12.53 7.29
CA LEU A 363 7.72 13.27 8.36
C LEU A 363 8.76 14.10 9.12
N VAL A 364 8.55 15.41 9.21
CA VAL A 364 9.37 16.33 9.98
C VAL A 364 8.59 16.75 11.22
N ASN A 365 8.93 16.16 12.36
CA ASN A 365 8.42 16.58 13.67
C ASN A 365 9.15 17.87 14.07
N ILE A 366 8.41 18.96 14.16
CA ILE A 366 8.90 20.30 14.49
C ILE A 366 8.86 20.51 16.01
N SER A 367 7.87 19.90 16.65
CA SER A 367 7.68 19.89 18.10
C SER A 367 7.00 18.57 18.51
N PRO A 368 6.71 18.34 19.81
CA PRO A 368 5.95 17.16 20.24
C PRO A 368 4.50 17.11 19.71
N THR A 369 4.00 18.23 19.19
CA THR A 369 2.58 18.40 18.81
C THR A 369 2.38 18.93 17.39
N GLN A 370 3.46 19.27 16.67
CA GLN A 370 3.39 19.84 15.34
C GLN A 370 4.38 19.15 14.41
N SER A 371 3.86 18.68 13.29
CA SER A 371 4.64 17.99 12.26
C SER A 371 4.24 18.44 10.86
N VAL A 372 5.20 18.38 9.94
CA VAL A 372 4.99 18.60 8.51
C VAL A 372 5.36 17.33 7.76
N LEU A 373 4.49 16.87 6.88
CA LEU A 373 4.79 15.75 5.99
C LEU A 373 5.29 16.28 4.65
N LEU A 374 6.41 15.75 4.18
CA LEU A 374 7.00 16.02 2.88
C LEU A 374 6.72 14.82 1.98
N ASP A 375 5.88 15.04 0.98
CA ASP A 375 5.27 14.03 0.11
C ASP A 375 4.50 12.93 0.88
N CYS A 376 3.53 12.35 0.19
CA CYS A 376 2.56 11.43 0.75
C CYS A 376 2.17 10.37 -0.29
N GLY A 377 3.16 9.56 -0.70
CA GLY A 377 2.94 8.44 -1.60
C GLY A 377 2.04 7.34 -1.01
N GLU A 378 1.62 6.41 -1.87
CA GLU A 378 0.83 5.23 -1.49
C GLU A 378 1.42 4.51 -0.26
N GLY A 379 0.57 4.09 0.68
CA GLY A 379 1.01 3.33 1.85
C GLY A 379 1.58 4.15 3.00
N THR A 380 1.69 5.48 2.88
CA THR A 380 2.19 6.37 3.95
C THR A 380 1.46 6.17 5.29
N PHE A 381 0.12 6.09 5.29
CA PHE A 381 -0.65 5.80 6.51
C PHE A 381 -0.25 4.47 7.16
N GLY A 382 -0.06 3.42 6.35
CA GLY A 382 0.41 2.13 6.85
C GLY A 382 1.81 2.20 7.46
N GLN A 383 2.70 3.02 6.91
CA GLN A 383 4.03 3.25 7.49
C GLN A 383 3.92 4.01 8.82
N LEU A 384 3.05 5.02 8.92
CA LEU A 384 2.77 5.69 10.20
C LEU A 384 2.24 4.71 11.25
N CYS A 385 1.29 3.83 10.90
CA CYS A 385 0.78 2.80 11.82
C CYS A 385 1.90 1.89 12.35
N ARG A 386 2.79 1.44 11.46
CA ARG A 386 3.93 0.58 11.84
C ARG A 386 4.98 1.32 12.68
N HIS A 387 5.14 2.63 12.47
CA HIS A 387 6.12 3.42 13.22
C HIS A 387 5.58 3.81 14.61
N TYR A 388 4.36 4.32 14.66
CA TYR A 388 3.78 4.92 15.87
C TYR A 388 2.92 3.94 16.69
N GLY A 389 2.35 2.90 16.08
CA GLY A 389 1.51 1.91 16.77
C GLY A 389 0.25 2.56 17.32
N ASP A 390 -0.02 2.35 18.60
CA ASP A 390 -1.17 2.91 19.33
C ASP A 390 -1.20 4.46 19.37
N GLU A 391 -0.05 5.13 19.17
CA GLU A 391 0.03 6.60 19.14
C GLU A 391 -0.38 7.20 17.78
N ILE A 392 -0.89 6.39 16.83
CA ILE A 392 -1.20 6.84 15.47
C ILE A 392 -2.22 7.98 15.42
N ASP A 393 -3.29 7.92 16.23
CA ASP A 393 -4.35 8.94 16.19
C ASP A 393 -3.80 10.30 16.63
N LYS A 394 -3.01 10.31 17.71
CA LYS A 394 -2.30 11.50 18.17
C LYS A 394 -1.32 12.01 17.12
N MET A 395 -0.55 11.11 16.49
CA MET A 395 0.38 11.48 15.43
C MET A 395 -0.35 12.12 14.25
N LEU A 396 -1.48 11.57 13.80
CA LEU A 396 -2.29 12.16 12.74
C LEU A 396 -2.79 13.55 13.09
N CYS A 397 -3.24 13.77 14.34
CA CYS A 397 -3.68 15.08 14.82
C CYS A 397 -2.53 16.10 14.82
N ASN A 398 -1.30 15.67 15.14
CA ASN A 398 -0.10 16.50 15.12
C ASN A 398 0.32 16.95 13.71
N ILE A 399 -0.13 16.30 12.64
CA ILE A 399 0.18 16.72 11.26
C ILE A 399 -0.55 18.04 10.97
N ALA A 400 0.21 19.13 10.94
CA ALA A 400 -0.28 20.48 10.73
C ALA A 400 -0.37 20.84 9.25
N ALA A 401 0.63 20.39 8.48
CA ALA A 401 0.71 20.63 7.06
C ALA A 401 1.31 19.45 6.29
N ILE A 402 0.97 19.37 5.01
CA ILE A 402 1.61 18.47 4.04
C ILE A 402 2.13 19.33 2.88
N PHE A 403 3.39 19.14 2.53
CA PHE A 403 3.98 19.64 1.30
C PHE A 403 3.99 18.52 0.27
N VAL A 404 3.39 18.74 -0.91
CA VAL A 404 3.52 17.84 -2.06
C VAL A 404 4.38 18.53 -3.11
N SER A 405 5.49 17.90 -3.48
CA SER A 405 6.50 18.45 -4.39
C SER A 405 5.97 18.60 -5.81
N HIS A 406 5.29 17.56 -6.34
CA HIS A 406 4.77 17.51 -7.71
C HIS A 406 3.65 16.45 -7.88
N ILE A 407 3.18 16.24 -9.12
CA ILE A 407 1.98 15.45 -9.43
C ILE A 407 2.23 13.97 -9.74
N HIS A 408 3.46 13.46 -9.61
CA HIS A 408 3.67 12.02 -9.81
C HIS A 408 3.08 11.20 -8.65
N ALA A 409 2.51 10.05 -8.99
CA ALA A 409 1.63 9.28 -8.12
C ALA A 409 2.32 8.81 -6.82
N ASP A 410 3.62 8.53 -6.89
CA ASP A 410 4.48 8.11 -5.80
C ASP A 410 4.72 9.20 -4.74
N HIS A 411 4.28 10.45 -4.98
CA HIS A 411 4.43 11.57 -4.04
C HIS A 411 3.12 12.06 -3.42
N HIS A 412 1.94 11.63 -3.88
CA HIS A 412 0.69 12.20 -3.38
C HIS A 412 -0.50 11.24 -3.23
N THR A 413 -0.45 10.03 -3.78
CA THR A 413 -1.63 9.15 -3.77
C THR A 413 -2.08 8.75 -2.37
N GLY A 414 -1.17 8.64 -1.39
CA GLY A 414 -1.48 8.36 0.00
C GLY A 414 -2.19 9.50 0.74
N LEU A 415 -2.20 10.72 0.18
CA LEU A 415 -2.83 11.91 0.78
C LEU A 415 -4.30 11.66 1.11
N LEU A 416 -5.04 11.00 0.22
CA LEU A 416 -6.47 10.71 0.41
C LEU A 416 -6.71 9.90 1.69
N ASN A 417 -5.90 8.87 1.94
CA ASN A 417 -6.01 8.08 3.17
C ASN A 417 -5.67 8.91 4.41
N ILE A 418 -4.59 9.72 4.34
CA ILE A 418 -4.18 10.54 5.47
C ILE A 418 -5.29 11.52 5.87
N LEU A 419 -5.97 12.13 4.90
CA LEU A 419 -7.09 13.04 5.18
C LEU A 419 -8.23 12.35 5.92
N LEU A 420 -8.66 11.19 5.42
CA LEU A 420 -9.75 10.41 6.01
C LEU A 420 -9.39 9.90 7.41
N GLN A 421 -8.20 9.33 7.56
CA GLN A 421 -7.75 8.80 8.85
C GLN A 421 -7.48 9.90 9.87
N ARG A 422 -6.95 11.06 9.44
CA ARG A 422 -6.77 12.22 10.31
C ARG A 422 -8.11 12.79 10.75
N HIS A 423 -9.11 12.86 9.88
CA HIS A 423 -10.45 13.27 10.28
C HIS A 423 -11.03 12.31 11.33
N ARG A 424 -10.94 10.99 11.09
CA ARG A 424 -11.34 9.96 12.07
C ARG A 424 -10.63 10.12 13.41
N ALA A 425 -9.31 10.37 13.40
CA ALA A 425 -8.52 10.58 14.60
C ALA A 425 -8.93 11.85 15.37
N LEU A 426 -9.21 12.96 14.67
CA LEU A 426 -9.71 14.18 15.33
C LEU A 426 -11.04 13.92 16.04
N VAL A 427 -11.96 13.21 15.38
CA VAL A 427 -13.26 12.85 15.95
C VAL A 427 -13.09 11.91 17.15
N SER A 428 -12.23 10.89 17.05
CA SER A 428 -11.99 9.94 18.16
C SER A 428 -11.37 10.61 19.39
N GLN A 429 -10.56 11.65 19.19
CA GLN A 429 -9.95 12.45 20.27
C GLN A 429 -10.87 13.58 20.78
N GLY A 430 -12.08 13.75 20.23
CA GLY A 430 -13.00 14.82 20.59
C GLY A 430 -12.51 16.22 20.17
N GLU A 431 -11.58 16.29 19.21
CA GLU A 431 -11.09 17.56 18.68
C GLU A 431 -12.06 18.16 17.66
N SER A 432 -12.16 19.49 17.66
CA SER A 432 -12.93 20.22 16.65
C SER A 432 -12.35 20.01 15.25
N HIS A 433 -13.20 20.09 14.23
CA HIS A 433 -12.77 20.01 12.84
C HIS A 433 -11.66 21.04 12.54
N ASN A 434 -10.47 20.54 12.23
CA ASN A 434 -9.27 21.34 11.99
C ASN A 434 -8.66 20.95 10.64
N PRO A 435 -9.01 21.66 9.54
CA PRO A 435 -8.51 21.35 8.20
C PRO A 435 -6.98 21.38 8.13
N LEU A 436 -6.43 20.43 7.38
CA LEU A 436 -5.01 20.30 7.10
C LEU A 436 -4.55 21.39 6.13
N LEU A 437 -3.39 22.01 6.37
CA LEU A 437 -2.76 22.93 5.43
C LEU A 437 -2.03 22.11 4.35
N LEU A 438 -2.39 22.29 3.07
CA LEU A 438 -1.76 21.57 1.96
C LEU A 438 -0.99 22.55 1.08
N VAL A 439 0.34 22.48 1.12
CA VAL A 439 1.21 23.23 0.21
C VAL A 439 1.51 22.33 -0.99
N ALA A 440 1.01 22.69 -2.18
CA ALA A 440 1.14 21.81 -3.34
C ALA A 440 1.00 22.55 -4.68
N PRO A 441 1.42 21.94 -5.80
CA PRO A 441 1.08 22.42 -7.14
C PRO A 441 -0.43 22.53 -7.33
N THR A 442 -0.89 23.59 -8.01
CA THR A 442 -2.33 23.81 -8.27
C THR A 442 -3.00 22.67 -9.03
N ILE A 443 -2.25 21.91 -9.84
CA ILE A 443 -2.78 20.77 -10.60
C ILE A 443 -3.30 19.64 -9.69
N LEU A 444 -2.71 19.48 -8.49
CA LEU A 444 -3.16 18.49 -7.50
C LEU A 444 -4.61 18.74 -7.05
N TRP A 445 -5.03 20.01 -7.03
CA TRP A 445 -6.39 20.38 -6.65
C TRP A 445 -7.45 19.81 -7.61
N THR A 446 -7.12 19.69 -8.90
CA THR A 446 -8.01 19.07 -9.89
C THR A 446 -8.24 17.59 -9.57
N TRP A 447 -7.18 16.87 -9.24
CA TRP A 447 -7.24 15.46 -8.84
C TRP A 447 -8.06 15.27 -7.54
N LEU A 448 -7.83 16.13 -6.54
CA LEU A 448 -8.58 16.08 -5.27
C LEU A 448 -10.09 16.35 -5.47
N ARG A 449 -10.46 17.31 -6.33
CA ARG A 449 -11.88 17.56 -6.64
C ARG A 449 -12.54 16.37 -7.30
N GLN A 450 -11.87 15.75 -8.27
CA GLN A 450 -12.42 14.59 -8.95
C GLN A 450 -12.67 13.42 -8.01
N TYR A 451 -11.74 13.16 -7.11
CA TYR A 451 -11.95 12.17 -6.07
C TYR A 451 -13.12 12.55 -5.15
N HIS A 452 -13.20 13.81 -4.73
CA HIS A 452 -14.31 14.31 -3.90
C HIS A 452 -15.67 14.15 -4.56
N ASP A 453 -15.79 14.54 -5.84
CA ASP A 453 -17.04 14.56 -6.59
C ASP A 453 -17.54 13.14 -6.95
N ASN A 454 -16.64 12.16 -7.08
CA ASN A 454 -16.98 10.84 -7.63
C ASN A 454 -16.77 9.66 -6.65
N CYS A 455 -16.01 9.86 -5.57
CA CYS A 455 -15.73 8.81 -4.59
C CYS A 455 -16.25 9.20 -3.20
N GLN A 456 -15.54 10.09 -2.52
CA GLN A 456 -15.78 10.37 -1.11
C GLN A 456 -15.40 11.81 -0.79
N GLU A 457 -16.26 12.49 -0.03
CA GLU A 457 -16.03 13.87 0.30
C GLU A 457 -14.77 14.07 1.15
N ILE A 458 -13.79 14.81 0.61
CA ILE A 458 -12.56 15.12 1.35
C ILE A 458 -12.16 16.61 1.42
N LEU A 459 -12.72 17.47 0.54
CA LEU A 459 -12.23 18.85 0.39
C LEU A 459 -12.45 19.70 1.63
N GLY A 460 -13.47 19.39 2.45
CA GLY A 460 -13.71 20.04 3.73
C GLY A 460 -12.57 19.85 4.73
N HIS A 461 -11.71 18.86 4.55
CA HIS A 461 -10.56 18.58 5.42
C HIS A 461 -9.26 19.29 5.00
N ILE A 462 -9.28 20.13 3.95
CA ILE A 462 -8.07 20.72 3.38
C ILE A 462 -8.18 22.25 3.23
N LYS A 463 -7.08 22.95 3.51
CA LYS A 463 -6.83 24.35 3.12
C LYS A 463 -5.61 24.41 2.21
N MET A 464 -5.85 24.58 0.92
CA MET A 464 -4.81 24.58 -0.11
C MET A 464 -4.04 25.90 -0.17
N ILE A 465 -2.71 25.80 -0.14
CA ILE A 465 -1.74 26.86 -0.39
C ILE A 465 -1.00 26.49 -1.69
N PRO A 466 -1.23 27.21 -2.81
CA PRO A 466 -0.45 26.99 -4.02
C PRO A 466 1.05 27.16 -3.77
N ALA A 467 1.86 26.14 -4.09
CA ALA A 467 3.30 26.19 -3.89
C ALA A 467 3.94 27.40 -4.58
N GLN A 468 3.40 27.85 -5.71
CA GLN A 468 3.86 29.04 -6.43
C GLN A 468 3.79 30.35 -5.60
N PHE A 469 2.89 30.42 -4.63
CA PHE A 469 2.73 31.61 -3.76
C PHE A 469 3.81 31.72 -2.69
N LEU A 470 4.61 30.68 -2.49
CA LEU A 470 5.71 30.63 -1.54
C LEU A 470 7.09 30.80 -2.23
N LYS A 471 7.10 31.09 -3.54
CA LYS A 471 8.32 31.47 -4.24
C LYS A 471 8.81 32.83 -3.73
N GLU A 472 10.12 33.02 -3.73
CA GLU A 472 10.71 34.32 -3.42
C GLU A 472 10.09 35.42 -4.32
N ASN A 473 9.69 36.54 -3.70
CA ASN A 473 9.04 37.67 -4.37
C ASN A 473 7.70 37.35 -5.07
N ALA A 474 7.03 36.25 -4.72
CA ALA A 474 5.73 35.92 -5.29
C ALA A 474 4.61 36.88 -4.83
N ASN A 475 3.79 37.32 -5.77
CA ASN A 475 2.59 38.10 -5.47
C ASN A 475 1.44 37.17 -5.02
N VAL A 476 1.13 37.17 -3.73
CA VAL A 476 -0.04 36.45 -3.20
C VAL A 476 -1.29 37.31 -3.36
N PHE A 477 -2.07 37.07 -4.41
CA PHE A 477 -3.27 37.86 -4.72
C PHE A 477 -4.56 37.29 -4.12
N LYS A 478 -4.57 36.03 -3.68
CA LYS A 478 -5.76 35.42 -3.05
C LYS A 478 -5.78 35.69 -1.53
N PRO A 479 -6.80 36.38 -0.98
CA PRO A 479 -6.85 36.70 0.45
C PRO A 479 -6.78 35.46 1.36
N ASN A 480 -7.56 34.42 1.04
CA ASN A 480 -7.56 33.17 1.82
C ASN A 480 -6.18 32.49 1.84
N ALA A 481 -5.41 32.57 0.74
CA ALA A 481 -4.08 31.99 0.69
C ALA A 481 -3.11 32.71 1.64
N LYS A 482 -3.23 34.04 1.81
CA LYS A 482 -2.43 34.79 2.80
C LYS A 482 -2.71 34.29 4.22
N VAL A 483 -3.99 34.17 4.58
CA VAL A 483 -4.42 33.67 5.91
C VAL A 483 -3.88 32.25 6.16
N TYR A 484 -3.90 31.38 5.14
CA TYR A 484 -3.40 30.02 5.28
C TYR A 484 -1.88 29.96 5.39
N ILE A 485 -1.15 30.81 4.66
CA ILE A 485 0.30 30.96 4.81
C ILE A 485 0.64 31.47 6.20
N GLU A 486 -0.02 32.52 6.69
CA GLU A 486 0.17 33.03 8.05
C GLU A 486 -0.10 31.93 9.10
N SER A 487 -1.16 31.14 8.93
CA SER A 487 -1.47 30.01 9.80
C SER A 487 -0.40 28.91 9.74
N LEU A 488 0.19 28.63 8.58
CA LEU A 488 1.33 27.70 8.45
C LEU A 488 2.53 28.20 9.24
N MET A 489 2.87 29.48 9.07
CA MET A 489 4.01 30.11 9.76
C MET A 489 3.84 30.10 11.28
N GLU A 490 2.62 30.36 11.76
CA GLU A 490 2.29 30.36 13.18
C GLU A 490 2.29 28.94 13.78
N LYS A 491 1.53 28.01 13.21
CA LYS A 491 1.39 26.64 13.75
C LYS A 491 2.72 25.90 13.81
N CYS A 492 3.59 26.12 12.82
CA CYS A 492 4.87 25.42 12.70
C CYS A 492 6.06 26.24 13.20
N ASP A 493 5.82 27.42 13.80
CA ASP A 493 6.87 28.33 14.28
C ASP A 493 7.98 28.61 13.24
N PHE A 494 7.58 28.72 11.98
CA PHE A 494 8.49 29.07 10.91
C PHE A 494 8.79 30.57 10.94
N ARG A 495 10.07 30.89 10.79
CA ARG A 495 10.52 32.23 10.39
C ARG A 495 10.27 32.42 8.90
N GLU A 496 10.48 31.36 8.12
CA GLU A 496 10.26 31.37 6.68
C GLU A 496 9.90 29.97 6.16
N PHE A 497 8.95 29.89 5.23
CA PHE A 497 8.69 28.73 4.39
C PHE A 497 8.72 29.19 2.94
N GLN A 498 9.66 28.66 2.15
CA GLN A 498 9.85 29.03 0.76
C GLN A 498 9.78 27.82 -0.16
N THR A 499 9.44 28.06 -1.43
CA THR A 499 9.52 27.07 -2.50
C THR A 499 10.33 27.60 -3.67
N CYS A 500 10.94 26.69 -4.43
CA CYS A 500 11.56 27.00 -5.72
C CYS A 500 11.10 25.99 -6.77
N GLU A 501 11.02 26.40 -8.03
CA GLU A 501 10.80 25.45 -9.11
C GLU A 501 12.07 24.64 -9.34
N VAL A 502 11.89 23.33 -9.53
CA VAL A 502 12.98 22.39 -9.72
C VAL A 502 12.90 21.73 -11.10
N ARG A 503 13.98 21.09 -11.52
CA ARG A 503 14.15 20.59 -12.89
C ARG A 503 13.67 19.14 -13.00
N HIS A 504 12.36 18.96 -13.13
CA HIS A 504 11.73 17.65 -13.26
C HIS A 504 10.53 17.70 -14.22
N CYS A 505 9.30 17.68 -13.70
CA CYS A 505 8.08 17.92 -14.48
C CYS A 505 7.57 19.36 -14.30
N LYS A 506 6.58 19.76 -15.10
CA LYS A 506 5.99 21.09 -14.99
C LYS A 506 5.32 21.26 -13.62
N ASN A 507 5.61 22.38 -12.95
CA ASN A 507 5.14 22.66 -11.60
C ASN A 507 5.65 21.65 -10.55
N ALA A 508 6.91 21.23 -10.67
CA ALA A 508 7.64 20.55 -9.61
C ALA A 508 8.36 21.58 -8.71
N PHE A 509 8.34 21.34 -7.40
CA PHE A 509 8.92 22.24 -6.41
C PHE A 509 9.79 21.52 -5.38
N GLY A 510 10.89 22.18 -5.00
CA GLY A 510 11.56 21.96 -3.74
C GLY A 510 11.07 22.96 -2.69
N CYS A 511 11.28 22.68 -1.41
CA CYS A 511 10.93 23.61 -0.33
C CYS A 511 12.08 23.83 0.67
N SER A 512 12.06 24.99 1.33
CA SER A 512 12.91 25.32 2.46
C SER A 512 12.06 25.75 3.65
N MET A 513 12.33 25.14 4.80
CA MET A 513 11.70 25.45 6.08
C MET A 513 12.75 26.01 7.03
N VAL A 514 12.58 27.27 7.42
CA VAL A 514 13.44 27.97 8.36
C VAL A 514 12.66 28.21 9.63
N HIS A 515 13.08 27.59 10.72
CA HIS A 515 12.39 27.68 12.01
C HIS A 515 12.91 28.85 12.85
N LYS A 516 12.06 29.41 13.72
CA LYS A 516 12.44 30.51 14.62
C LYS A 516 13.60 30.17 15.56
N SER A 517 13.80 28.89 15.88
CA SER A 517 14.95 28.43 16.68
C SER A 517 16.27 28.32 15.90
N GLY A 518 16.27 28.62 14.59
CA GLY A 518 17.49 28.82 13.80
C GLY A 518 17.93 27.65 12.91
N TRP A 519 17.25 26.50 12.96
CA TRP A 519 17.52 25.42 12.00
C TRP A 519 16.83 25.66 10.65
N LYS A 520 17.42 25.08 9.59
CA LYS A 520 16.91 25.12 8.22
C LYS A 520 16.91 23.72 7.60
N VAL A 521 15.74 23.24 7.19
CA VAL A 521 15.59 21.98 6.46
C VAL A 521 15.20 22.29 5.01
N VAL A 522 15.85 21.62 4.07
CA VAL A 522 15.58 21.77 2.63
C VAL A 522 15.19 20.40 2.08
N TYR A 523 14.13 20.35 1.28
CA TYR A 523 13.69 19.14 0.59
C TYR A 523 13.63 19.39 -0.91
N SER A 524 14.28 18.53 -1.69
CA SER A 524 14.42 18.71 -3.13
C SER A 524 13.12 18.46 -3.91
N GLY A 525 12.27 17.53 -3.43
CA GLY A 525 11.38 16.79 -4.34
C GLY A 525 12.21 16.01 -5.36
N ASP A 526 11.63 15.73 -6.52
CA ASP A 526 12.36 15.15 -7.65
C ASP A 526 12.96 16.24 -8.52
N THR A 527 14.23 16.10 -8.88
CA THR A 527 14.96 17.09 -9.67
C THR A 527 16.29 16.59 -10.20
N MET A 528 16.63 17.02 -11.43
CA MET A 528 18.02 17.18 -11.85
C MET A 528 18.73 18.23 -10.98
N PRO A 529 20.08 18.30 -10.95
CA PRO A 529 20.78 19.41 -10.31
C PRO A 529 20.24 20.78 -10.71
N CYS A 530 19.84 21.55 -9.69
CA CYS A 530 19.09 22.80 -9.85
C CYS A 530 19.74 23.93 -9.03
N ALA A 531 20.18 25.00 -9.70
CA ALA A 531 20.78 26.16 -9.04
C ALA A 531 19.80 26.87 -8.09
N ALA A 532 18.53 26.98 -8.47
CA ALA A 532 17.51 27.60 -7.62
C ALA A 532 17.34 26.88 -6.27
N LEU A 533 17.49 25.56 -6.25
CA LEU A 533 17.45 24.77 -5.01
C LEU A 533 18.69 25.08 -4.14
N VAL A 534 19.87 25.17 -4.75
CA VAL A 534 21.12 25.55 -4.08
C VAL A 534 21.00 26.94 -3.44
N ASP A 535 20.51 27.92 -4.21
CA ASP A 535 20.40 29.31 -3.76
C ASP A 535 19.37 29.46 -2.63
N MET A 536 18.17 28.91 -2.79
CA MET A 536 17.14 28.88 -1.74
C MET A 536 17.63 28.13 -0.51
N GLY A 537 18.38 27.04 -0.71
CA GLY A 537 18.81 26.13 0.35
C GLY A 537 20.06 26.56 1.11
N LYS A 538 20.76 27.62 0.70
CA LYS A 538 22.07 28.01 1.23
C LYS A 538 22.16 27.94 2.77
N ASP A 539 23.26 27.35 3.25
CA ASP A 539 23.59 27.13 4.67
C ASP A 539 22.56 26.25 5.42
N ALA A 540 21.91 25.32 4.70
CA ALA A 540 20.95 24.37 5.28
C ALA A 540 21.56 23.60 6.47
N SER A 541 20.76 23.39 7.51
CA SER A 541 21.12 22.46 8.59
C SER A 541 20.99 21.01 8.14
N LEU A 542 19.99 20.74 7.30
CA LEU A 542 19.78 19.44 6.66
C LEU A 542 19.23 19.67 5.26
N LEU A 543 19.87 19.05 4.27
CA LEU A 543 19.31 18.85 2.94
C LEU A 543 18.82 17.40 2.84
N ILE A 544 17.57 17.21 2.45
CA ILE A 544 17.02 15.91 2.03
C ILE A 544 16.91 15.97 0.52
N HIS A 545 17.77 15.24 -0.19
CA HIS A 545 17.87 15.29 -1.64
C HIS A 545 17.56 13.94 -2.27
N GLU A 546 16.86 13.94 -3.40
CA GLU A 546 16.68 12.74 -4.22
C GLU A 546 18.02 12.26 -4.79
N ALA A 547 18.22 10.95 -4.83
CA ALA A 547 19.39 10.29 -5.40
C ALA A 547 18.90 9.06 -6.17
N THR A 548 18.03 9.30 -7.15
CA THR A 548 17.25 8.24 -7.79
C THR A 548 18.15 7.25 -8.52
N LEU A 549 19.17 7.72 -9.23
CA LEU A 549 20.05 6.85 -10.02
C LEU A 549 21.45 6.68 -9.42
N GLU A 550 22.07 5.54 -9.75
CA GLU A 550 23.47 5.28 -9.44
C GLU A 550 24.39 6.17 -10.30
N ASP A 551 25.62 6.38 -9.85
CA ASP A 551 26.64 7.04 -10.68
C ASP A 551 27.01 6.13 -11.86
N GLY A 552 27.32 6.72 -13.02
CA GLY A 552 27.45 6.01 -14.29
C GLY A 552 26.14 5.86 -15.09
N MET A 553 25.01 6.33 -14.53
CA MET A 553 23.70 6.37 -15.20
C MET A 553 23.27 7.81 -15.56
N GLU A 554 24.22 8.71 -15.82
CA GLU A 554 23.95 10.14 -16.02
C GLU A 554 23.01 10.41 -17.20
N GLU A 555 23.13 9.63 -18.28
CA GLU A 555 22.24 9.76 -19.45
C GLU A 555 20.78 9.41 -19.09
N GLU A 556 20.57 8.32 -18.35
CA GLU A 556 19.24 7.92 -17.87
C GLU A 556 18.70 8.92 -16.83
N ALA A 557 19.59 9.52 -16.03
CA ALA A 557 19.24 10.56 -15.06
C ALA A 557 18.68 11.78 -15.78
N ILE A 558 19.35 12.22 -16.86
CA ILE A 558 18.91 13.32 -17.72
C ILE A 558 17.57 13.00 -18.39
N GLU A 559 17.44 11.80 -18.97
CA GLU A 559 16.22 11.38 -19.67
C GLU A 559 15.01 11.34 -18.72
N LYS A 560 15.20 10.78 -17.52
CA LYS A 560 14.15 10.66 -16.51
C LYS A 560 14.02 11.89 -15.61
N THR A 561 14.88 12.89 -15.80
CA THR A 561 14.91 14.15 -15.06
C THR A 561 15.11 13.99 -13.54
N HIS A 562 16.07 13.15 -13.15
CA HIS A 562 16.46 12.87 -11.77
C HIS A 562 17.96 13.10 -11.52
N SER A 563 18.40 13.03 -10.27
CA SER A 563 19.84 13.14 -9.93
C SER A 563 20.49 11.77 -9.75
N THR A 564 21.77 11.68 -10.10
CA THR A 564 22.63 10.60 -9.59
C THR A 564 23.04 10.88 -8.14
N THR A 565 23.63 9.89 -7.47
CA THR A 565 24.14 10.06 -6.10
C THR A 565 25.18 11.19 -6.02
N SER A 566 26.22 11.17 -6.85
CA SER A 566 27.27 12.20 -6.81
C SER A 566 26.73 13.59 -7.13
N GLN A 567 25.77 13.69 -8.06
CA GLN A 567 25.09 14.94 -8.38
C GLN A 567 24.30 15.50 -7.18
N ALA A 568 23.58 14.66 -6.43
CA ALA A 568 22.86 15.06 -5.23
C ALA A 568 23.81 15.54 -4.12
N VAL A 569 24.94 14.86 -3.95
CA VAL A 569 25.99 15.25 -3.00
C VAL A 569 26.60 16.60 -3.41
N GLU A 570 26.94 16.79 -4.69
CA GLU A 570 27.49 18.06 -5.19
C GLU A 570 26.54 19.24 -4.95
N VAL A 571 25.24 19.05 -5.19
CA VAL A 571 24.21 20.06 -4.86
C VAL A 571 24.26 20.43 -3.38
N GLY A 572 24.34 19.46 -2.49
CA GLY A 572 24.44 19.69 -1.05
C GLY A 572 25.73 20.39 -0.62
N MET A 573 26.86 20.05 -1.25
CA MET A 573 28.15 20.71 -0.98
C MET A 573 28.12 22.17 -1.44
N ARG A 574 27.59 22.45 -2.63
CA ARG A 574 27.41 23.81 -3.16
C ARG A 574 26.44 24.64 -2.33
N MET A 575 25.42 24.00 -1.75
CA MET A 575 24.48 24.60 -0.81
C MET A 575 25.14 24.96 0.53
N ASN A 576 26.37 24.49 0.79
CA ASN A 576 27.01 24.52 2.10
C ASN A 576 26.11 23.88 3.18
N ALA A 577 25.42 22.78 2.82
CA ALA A 577 24.58 22.05 3.75
C ALA A 577 25.45 21.41 4.84
N LYS A 578 25.02 21.53 6.10
CA LYS A 578 25.70 20.88 7.22
C LYS A 578 25.62 19.36 7.12
N PHE A 579 24.45 18.85 6.71
CA PHE A 579 24.20 17.44 6.48
C PHE A 579 23.33 17.25 5.22
N ILE A 580 23.62 16.18 4.49
CA ILE A 580 22.95 15.78 3.26
C ILE A 580 22.41 14.37 3.49
N MET A 581 21.09 14.22 3.45
CA MET A 581 20.42 12.92 3.49
C MET A 581 19.94 12.58 2.08
N LEU A 582 20.50 11.51 1.52
CA LEU A 582 20.07 10.97 0.25
C LEU A 582 18.79 10.16 0.45
N ASN A 583 17.82 10.36 -0.45
CA ASN A 583 16.50 9.76 -0.39
C ASN A 583 16.02 9.40 -1.81
N HIS A 584 14.82 8.82 -1.92
CA HIS A 584 14.15 8.56 -3.19
C HIS A 584 14.94 7.68 -4.16
N PHE A 585 15.43 6.55 -3.67
CA PHE A 585 16.29 5.65 -4.46
C PHE A 585 15.49 4.84 -5.49
N SER A 586 16.05 4.67 -6.68
CA SER A 586 15.52 3.67 -7.63
C SER A 586 15.62 2.29 -7.03
N GLN A 587 14.51 1.58 -7.07
CA GLN A 587 14.41 0.23 -6.50
C GLN A 587 14.91 -0.85 -7.47
N ARG A 588 15.21 -0.47 -8.74
CA ARG A 588 15.75 -1.37 -9.77
C ARG A 588 17.27 -1.52 -9.67
N TYR A 589 17.95 -0.55 -9.08
CA TYR A 589 19.41 -0.42 -9.03
C TYR A 589 19.83 -0.22 -7.56
N ALA A 590 19.37 -1.11 -6.67
CA ALA A 590 19.62 -0.98 -5.24
C ALA A 590 21.07 -1.40 -4.91
N LYS A 591 22.00 -0.47 -5.06
CA LYS A 591 23.32 -0.53 -4.42
C LYS A 591 23.52 0.67 -3.53
N ILE A 592 24.12 0.45 -2.36
CA ILE A 592 24.60 1.53 -1.50
C ILE A 592 25.70 2.27 -2.28
N PRO A 593 25.58 3.59 -2.47
CA PRO A 593 26.62 4.37 -3.11
C PRO A 593 27.91 4.35 -2.30
N LEU A 594 29.04 4.14 -2.97
CA LEU A 594 30.37 4.29 -2.37
C LEU A 594 30.77 5.76 -2.45
N PHE A 595 31.14 6.37 -1.32
CA PHE A 595 31.52 7.77 -1.25
C PHE A 595 33.04 7.93 -1.07
N SER A 596 33.58 9.06 -1.53
CA SER A 596 34.98 9.45 -1.25
C SER A 596 35.15 9.88 0.21
N GLU A 597 36.33 9.64 0.81
CA GLU A 597 36.67 9.93 2.22
C GLU A 597 36.42 11.40 2.63
N ASP A 598 36.53 12.37 1.73
CA ASP A 598 36.34 13.81 2.04
C ASP A 598 34.88 14.27 1.96
N SER A 599 34.10 13.74 1.00
CA SER A 599 32.64 13.98 0.91
C SER A 599 31.85 13.30 2.03
N SER A 600 32.54 12.42 2.73
CA SER A 600 32.00 11.37 3.55
C SER A 600 31.23 11.95 4.74
N GLU A 601 31.86 12.81 5.55
CA GLU A 601 31.42 13.25 6.89
C GLU A 601 30.06 13.92 7.01
N LYS A 602 29.46 14.31 5.88
CA LYS A 602 28.19 15.07 5.83
C LYS A 602 27.05 14.29 5.19
N VAL A 603 27.29 13.12 4.62
CA VAL A 603 26.30 12.41 3.80
C VAL A 603 25.73 11.20 4.55
N GLY A 604 24.40 11.05 4.50
CA GLY A 604 23.67 9.90 5.02
C GLY A 604 22.72 9.32 3.98
N ILE A 605 22.29 8.07 4.19
CA ILE A 605 21.34 7.36 3.33
C ILE A 605 20.08 7.11 4.15
N ALA A 606 18.93 7.51 3.61
CA ALA A 606 17.64 7.27 4.23
C ALA A 606 17.21 5.81 4.08
N PHE A 607 16.61 5.25 5.13
CA PHE A 607 15.89 3.98 5.11
C PHE A 607 14.48 4.19 5.63
N ASP A 608 13.53 3.36 5.18
CA ASP A 608 12.19 3.36 5.74
C ASP A 608 12.26 3.16 7.27
N HIS A 609 11.44 3.91 8.01
CA HIS A 609 11.37 3.96 9.48
C HIS A 609 12.63 4.47 10.19
N MET A 610 13.62 4.99 9.46
CA MET A 610 14.74 5.70 10.04
C MET A 610 14.25 7.00 10.69
N GLN A 611 14.62 7.25 11.94
CA GLN A 611 14.37 8.49 12.67
C GLN A 611 15.69 9.17 13.07
N VAL A 612 15.81 10.47 12.82
CA VAL A 612 17.03 11.24 13.10
C VAL A 612 16.72 12.61 13.68
N LYS A 613 17.52 13.07 14.64
CA LYS A 613 17.45 14.44 15.17
C LYS A 613 18.64 15.26 14.70
N ILE A 614 18.42 16.53 14.34
CA ILE A 614 19.47 17.35 13.73
C ILE A 614 20.73 17.51 14.60
N LEU A 615 20.57 17.53 15.92
CA LEU A 615 21.70 17.68 16.85
C LEU A 615 22.44 16.37 17.16
N SER A 616 21.95 15.23 16.66
CA SER A 616 22.59 13.91 16.82
C SER A 616 23.40 13.44 15.61
N TYR A 617 23.46 14.23 14.52
CA TYR A 617 24.15 13.82 13.28
C TYR A 617 25.65 13.54 13.42
N ILE A 618 26.32 14.07 14.46
CA ILE A 618 27.73 13.76 14.75
C ILE A 618 27.95 12.26 15.02
N LYS A 619 26.91 11.52 15.45
CA LYS A 619 27.01 10.08 15.80
C LYS A 619 26.53 9.12 14.71
N LEU A 620 25.73 9.59 13.76
CA LEU A 620 25.19 8.78 12.64
C LEU A 620 26.31 8.28 11.71
N TYR A 621 27.43 8.99 11.72
CA TYR A 621 28.35 9.05 10.60
C TYR A 621 29.48 7.99 10.63
N LYS A 622 30.00 7.63 11.81
CA LYS A 622 31.00 6.53 11.93
C LYS A 622 30.43 5.14 11.62
N ILE A 623 29.11 5.05 11.59
CA ILE A 623 28.36 3.81 11.44
C ILE A 623 28.28 3.45 9.95
N ILE A 624 27.93 4.41 9.09
CA ILE A 624 27.54 4.15 7.69
C ILE A 624 28.72 3.89 6.74
N GLN A 625 29.95 4.32 7.08
CA GLN A 625 31.09 4.26 6.14
C GLN A 625 32.23 3.30 6.47
N GLY A 626 32.60 3.10 7.74
CA GLY A 626 33.73 2.21 8.08
C GLY A 626 33.39 0.73 8.04
N ASP A 627 32.12 0.43 8.36
CA ASP A 627 31.69 -0.89 8.84
C ASP A 627 30.36 -1.34 8.18
N PHE A 628 29.54 -0.39 7.70
CA PHE A 628 28.21 -0.68 7.10
C PHE A 628 28.23 -1.00 5.62
N SER A 629 29.20 -0.51 4.86
CA SER A 629 29.20 -0.59 3.39
C SER A 629 29.18 -2.06 2.90
N PRO A 630 30.05 -2.97 3.39
CA PRO A 630 30.01 -4.38 2.96
C PRO A 630 28.81 -5.14 3.54
N SER A 631 28.44 -4.84 4.79
CA SER A 631 27.49 -5.63 5.57
C SER A 631 26.02 -5.28 5.24
N VAL A 632 25.70 -4.00 4.98
CA VAL A 632 24.40 -3.57 4.45
C VAL A 632 24.32 -3.77 2.93
N SER A 633 25.41 -3.68 2.16
CA SER A 633 25.39 -4.12 0.76
C SER A 633 25.24 -5.65 0.63
N ASN A 634 25.68 -6.44 1.61
CA ASN A 634 25.38 -7.88 1.70
C ASN A 634 23.91 -8.15 2.09
N LEU A 635 23.34 -7.33 2.99
CA LEU A 635 21.89 -7.34 3.27
C LEU A 635 21.09 -6.96 2.01
N ASP A 636 21.48 -5.92 1.28
CA ASP A 636 20.82 -5.42 0.07
C ASP A 636 21.07 -6.32 -1.16
N SER A 637 22.23 -6.98 -1.26
CA SER A 637 22.54 -7.91 -2.37
C SER A 637 21.86 -9.27 -2.23
N GLN A 638 21.60 -9.75 -1.01
CA GLN A 638 20.65 -10.84 -0.75
C GLN A 638 19.19 -10.48 -1.13
N LEU A 639 18.93 -9.19 -1.39
CA LEU A 639 17.62 -8.63 -1.68
C LEU A 639 17.45 -8.19 -3.14
N THR A 640 18.49 -8.33 -3.99
CA THR A 640 18.34 -8.22 -5.44
C THR A 640 17.40 -9.30 -5.95
N PRO A 641 16.44 -8.99 -6.84
CA PRO A 641 15.64 -10.04 -7.44
C PRO A 641 16.56 -10.88 -8.33
N TYR A 642 16.78 -12.15 -7.94
CA TYR A 642 16.99 -13.20 -8.93
C TYR A 642 15.86 -13.08 -9.95
N ASN A 643 16.22 -12.69 -11.17
CA ASN A 643 15.42 -12.72 -12.40
C ASN A 643 13.95 -12.32 -12.26
N THR A 644 13.63 -11.12 -12.74
CA THR A 644 12.29 -10.73 -13.18
C THR A 644 11.70 -11.82 -14.08
N ILE A 645 10.54 -12.37 -13.68
CA ILE A 645 9.62 -13.12 -14.55
C ILE A 645 8.50 -12.17 -14.93
#